data_AF-A0A7J9IGL1-F1
#
_entry.id   AF-A0A7J9IGL1-F1
#
_cell.length_a   1.000
_cell.length_b   1.000
_cell.length_c   1.000
_cell.angle_alpha   90.00
_cell.angle_beta   90.00
_cell.angle_gamma   90.00
#
_symmetry.space_group_name_H-M   'P 1'
#
loop_
_entity.id
_entity.type
_entity.pdbx_description
1 polymer ?
#
loop_
_entity_poly.entity_id
_entity_poly.type
_entity_poly.pdbx_seq_one_letter_code
_entity_poly.pdbx_strand_id
1 'polypeptide(L)'
;MASGEGFLTDEQREVLKIASQNAETPLPSPRLSSSPKSPTSLLSDHQLKDPAGGKAPTCGVGVRHVRRSHSGKFVRVKKDGAGGKGTWGKLLDTDRESHIDRNDPNYDSGEEPYQLVGSTISDPLDEYKKAVVSIIEEYFSTSDVELAASDLKDLGSSEFHPYFIKRLVSIAMDRHDKEKEMASVLLSSLYADVISPNQIRDGFVMLLDAADDLAVDILDAVNILALFVARAVVDEILPPAFLTRAKKTLPESSKGYQVLQTAEKSYLSAPHHAELLERRWGGSIHVTVEEMKKKIADLLREYVESGDTFEACRCIRELGVSFFHHEVVKRALVLAMEIQAAELLMLKLLKEAAEEGLISSSQMVKGFARLAESLDDLALDIPSAKTLFQSIVPKAISEGWLDASFTKSSCEDGEGQSEEKRLRRYKEEVVTIIHEYFLSDDIPELIRSLEDLGLPEFNPIFLKKLVTLALDRKNREKEMASVLLSALHIEIFSTEDIVNGFVMLLESAEDTALDILDASTELALFLARAVIDDVLAPLNLDEIASKLSPNCSGSETIRMARSLITARHAGERLLRCWGGGTGWAVEDAKDKIMKLLEEYESGGVVAEACQCIRDLGMPFFNHEVVKKALVMAMEKKNDRMLDLLQVCFDEGLITINQLSKGFTRVKDGLDDLALDIPNAKDKFSFYMEYAQKKGWLLTSFGSSAMEAPPIATAS
;
A
#
# COMPACT_ATOMS: atom_id res chain seq x y z
N MET A 1 -40.43 15.52 -44.22
CA MET A 1 -41.48 14.81 -43.47
C MET A 1 -40.86 13.53 -42.92
N ALA A 2 -41.02 13.24 -41.64
CA ALA A 2 -40.54 12.01 -41.03
C ALA A 2 -41.61 11.52 -40.05
N SER A 3 -42.04 10.29 -40.24
CA SER A 3 -42.95 9.54 -39.38
C SER A 3 -42.39 8.12 -39.30
N GLY A 4 -42.27 7.48 -38.14
CA GLY A 4 -42.78 7.90 -36.83
C GLY A 4 -43.45 6.74 -36.10
N GLU A 5 -42.86 5.54 -36.17
CA GLU A 5 -43.34 4.37 -35.46
C GLU A 5 -42.36 4.06 -34.31
N GLY A 6 -42.89 4.12 -33.08
CA GLY A 6 -42.10 3.97 -31.87
C GLY A 6 -42.09 2.53 -31.36
N PHE A 7 -41.01 2.17 -30.66
CA PHE A 7 -40.60 0.85 -30.15
C PHE A 7 -41.62 0.04 -29.29
N LEU A 8 -42.83 0.55 -29.05
CA LEU A 8 -43.86 -0.10 -28.21
C LEU A 8 -45.15 -0.29 -29.00
N THR A 9 -45.69 -1.52 -28.95
CA THR A 9 -47.02 -1.82 -29.50
C THR A 9 -48.12 -1.12 -28.71
N ASP A 10 -49.29 -0.92 -29.31
CA ASP A 10 -50.40 -0.24 -28.64
C ASP A 10 -50.87 -0.99 -27.37
N GLU A 11 -50.83 -2.33 -27.39
CA GLU A 11 -51.10 -3.17 -26.21
C GLU A 11 -50.12 -2.89 -25.05
N GLN A 12 -48.84 -2.70 -25.34
CA GLN A 12 -47.83 -2.34 -24.33
C GLN A 12 -48.06 -0.94 -23.76
N ARG A 13 -48.57 0.00 -24.56
CA ARG A 13 -48.97 1.35 -24.09
C ARG A 13 -50.21 1.29 -23.22
N GLU A 14 -51.20 0.46 -23.57
CA GLU A 14 -52.43 0.26 -22.80
C GLU A 14 -52.12 -0.24 -21.37
N VAL A 15 -51.24 -1.24 -21.24
CA VAL A 15 -50.80 -1.78 -19.94
C VAL A 15 -50.06 -0.73 -19.09
N LEU A 16 -49.16 0.06 -19.68
CA LEU A 16 -48.46 1.16 -19.00
C LEU A 16 -49.42 2.26 -18.53
N LYS A 17 -50.47 2.53 -19.31
CA LYS A 17 -51.52 3.51 -18.99
C LYS A 17 -52.39 3.05 -17.82
N ILE A 18 -52.75 1.77 -17.76
CA ILE A 18 -53.47 1.16 -16.64
C ILE A 18 -52.61 1.15 -15.36
N ALA A 19 -51.31 0.87 -15.47
CA ALA A 19 -50.39 0.91 -14.33
C ALA A 19 -50.25 2.32 -13.73
N SER A 20 -50.10 3.34 -14.58
CA SER A 20 -50.00 4.74 -14.13
C SER A 20 -51.28 5.30 -13.50
N GLN A 21 -52.47 4.98 -14.03
CA GLN A 21 -53.75 5.43 -13.47
C GLN A 21 -54.06 4.86 -12.08
N ASN A 22 -53.49 3.71 -11.72
CA ASN A 22 -53.67 3.12 -10.39
C ASN A 22 -52.68 3.65 -9.33
N ALA A 23 -51.67 4.45 -9.72
CA ALA A 23 -50.69 5.04 -8.80
C ALA A 23 -51.09 6.43 -8.29
N GLU A 24 -51.95 7.16 -9.03
CA GLU A 24 -52.33 8.54 -8.72
C GLU A 24 -53.77 8.67 -8.22
N THR A 25 -54.06 8.25 -6.98
CA THR A 25 -55.26 8.72 -6.27
C THR A 25 -55.02 8.81 -4.75
N PRO A 26 -54.86 10.01 -4.18
CA PRO A 26 -54.63 10.19 -2.74
C PRO A 26 -55.95 10.18 -1.94
N LEU A 27 -56.04 9.38 -0.88
CA LEU A 27 -57.15 9.41 0.09
C LEU A 27 -56.77 10.20 1.36
N PRO A 28 -57.63 11.13 1.85
CA PRO A 28 -57.34 11.97 3.01
C PRO A 28 -57.83 11.38 4.35
N SER A 29 -57.10 11.71 5.43
CA SER A 29 -57.60 11.69 6.83
C SER A 29 -58.44 12.96 7.09
N PRO A 30 -59.42 13.06 8.05
CA PRO A 30 -59.27 12.64 9.46
C PRO A 30 -60.56 12.28 10.29
N ARG A 31 -60.40 11.81 11.55
CA ARG A 31 -60.94 12.42 12.83
C ARG A 31 -61.03 11.42 14.03
N LEU A 32 -60.42 11.82 15.16
CA LEU A 32 -60.89 11.80 16.57
C LEU A 32 -61.73 10.60 17.09
N SER A 33 -61.51 9.98 18.26
CA SER A 33 -60.62 10.21 19.44
C SER A 33 -60.50 8.88 20.25
N SER A 34 -60.07 8.74 21.52
CA SER A 34 -59.70 9.64 22.65
C SER A 34 -58.88 8.89 23.72
N SER A 35 -58.07 9.63 24.50
CA SER A 35 -57.43 9.21 25.78
C SER A 35 -58.47 9.14 26.93
N PRO A 36 -58.16 8.76 28.21
CA PRO A 36 -56.83 8.55 28.84
C PRO A 36 -56.71 7.38 29.86
N LYS A 37 -55.46 7.12 30.34
CA LYS A 37 -55.01 6.99 31.76
C LYS A 37 -53.83 6.01 31.93
N SER A 38 -52.73 6.51 32.51
CA SER A 38 -51.77 5.70 33.30
C SER A 38 -52.27 5.62 34.76
N PRO A 39 -51.85 4.62 35.57
CA PRO A 39 -50.64 4.82 36.39
C PRO A 39 -49.78 3.57 36.72
N THR A 40 -48.46 3.82 36.86
CA THR A 40 -47.53 3.43 37.96
C THR A 40 -47.54 2.02 38.61
N SER A 41 -46.32 1.47 38.82
CA SER A 41 -45.72 1.12 40.15
C SER A 41 -45.14 -0.30 40.34
N LEU A 42 -43.87 -0.33 40.79
CA LEU A 42 -43.23 -1.20 41.81
C LEU A 42 -42.97 -2.71 41.51
N LEU A 43 -41.68 -3.09 41.63
CA LEU A 43 -41.05 -4.01 42.62
C LEU A 43 -41.35 -5.50 42.40
N SER A 44 -40.33 -6.31 42.10
CA SER A 44 -39.53 -7.14 43.04
C SER A 44 -40.31 -8.39 43.51
N ASP A 45 -39.72 -9.52 43.90
CA ASP A 45 -38.36 -9.80 44.37
C ASP A 45 -38.07 -11.32 44.30
N HIS A 46 -36.80 -11.71 44.54
CA HIS A 46 -36.41 -12.97 45.23
C HIS A 46 -36.67 -14.35 44.56
N GLN A 47 -35.91 -15.43 44.80
CA GLN A 47 -34.54 -15.63 45.35
C GLN A 47 -34.16 -17.13 45.24
N LEU A 48 -32.86 -17.45 45.10
CA LEU A 48 -32.20 -18.72 45.55
C LEU A 48 -32.68 -20.03 44.84
N LYS A 49 -31.93 -21.15 44.75
CA LYS A 49 -30.71 -21.62 45.45
C LYS A 49 -30.05 -22.77 44.66
N ASP A 50 -28.71 -22.84 44.65
CA ASP A 50 -27.89 -24.04 44.35
C ASP A 50 -28.10 -25.18 45.40
N PRO A 51 -27.68 -26.47 45.20
CA PRO A 51 -26.41 -26.86 44.52
C PRO A 51 -26.26 -28.25 43.83
N ALA A 52 -25.11 -28.39 43.15
CA ALA A 52 -24.21 -29.57 43.03
C ALA A 52 -24.65 -30.91 42.38
N GLY A 53 -23.89 -31.33 41.34
CA GLY A 53 -23.27 -32.67 41.31
C GLY A 53 -23.37 -33.54 40.05
N GLY A 54 -22.29 -33.60 39.25
CA GLY A 54 -21.76 -34.90 38.76
C GLY A 54 -22.04 -35.40 37.32
N LYS A 55 -21.12 -35.04 36.40
CA LYS A 55 -20.63 -35.80 35.22
C LYS A 55 -21.55 -36.12 34.01
N ALA A 56 -20.97 -35.92 32.83
CA ALA A 56 -21.46 -36.18 31.46
C ALA A 56 -21.35 -37.70 31.07
N PRO A 57 -21.80 -38.18 29.88
CA PRO A 57 -22.12 -37.43 28.64
C PRO A 57 -23.30 -37.91 27.75
N THR A 58 -23.48 -37.18 26.63
CA THR A 58 -24.20 -37.51 25.37
C THR A 58 -25.74 -37.56 25.29
N CYS A 59 -26.25 -36.86 24.25
CA CYS A 59 -27.45 -37.10 23.43
C CYS A 59 -28.86 -36.73 23.95
N GLY A 60 -29.58 -35.89 23.19
CA GLY A 60 -31.00 -36.17 22.85
C GLY A 60 -32.07 -35.07 23.01
N VAL A 61 -32.37 -34.36 21.91
CA VAL A 61 -33.73 -33.85 21.50
C VAL A 61 -34.44 -32.79 22.40
N GLY A 62 -34.95 -31.65 21.89
CA GLY A 62 -34.84 -31.07 20.54
C GLY A 62 -35.86 -29.96 20.21
N VAL A 63 -35.87 -29.53 18.93
CA VAL A 63 -37.03 -29.03 18.14
C VAL A 63 -37.45 -27.55 18.42
N ARG A 64 -37.59 -26.60 17.46
CA ARG A 64 -37.89 -26.63 16.00
C ARG A 64 -37.38 -25.33 15.27
N HIS A 65 -36.62 -25.49 14.16
CA HIS A 65 -36.80 -24.87 12.81
C HIS A 65 -37.08 -23.34 12.58
N VAL A 66 -36.60 -22.63 11.53
CA VAL A 66 -35.82 -22.95 10.30
C VAL A 66 -34.85 -21.80 9.92
N ARG A 67 -33.59 -22.12 9.52
CA ARG A 67 -32.85 -21.41 8.46
C ARG A 67 -32.75 -22.36 7.25
N ARG A 68 -32.79 -21.85 6.01
CA ARG A 68 -32.48 -22.63 4.80
C ARG A 68 -31.66 -21.82 3.81
N SER A 69 -30.39 -22.19 3.70
CA SER A 69 -29.55 -21.93 2.52
C SER A 69 -29.68 -23.13 1.59
N HIS A 70 -29.71 -22.91 0.26
CA HIS A 70 -29.74 -24.00 -0.72
C HIS A 70 -28.48 -23.98 -1.59
N SER A 71 -27.61 -24.98 -1.40
CA SER A 71 -26.63 -25.40 -2.40
C SER A 71 -26.75 -26.92 -2.57
N GLY A 72 -26.87 -27.39 -3.81
CA GLY A 72 -27.18 -28.80 -4.09
C GLY A 72 -26.53 -29.29 -5.37
N LYS A 73 -25.41 -30.01 -5.25
CA LYS A 73 -24.81 -30.77 -6.35
C LYS A 73 -25.62 -32.05 -6.59
N PHE A 74 -25.97 -32.34 -7.85
CA PHE A 74 -26.57 -33.63 -8.22
C PHE A 74 -25.49 -34.62 -8.69
N VAL A 75 -25.44 -35.77 -8.02
CA VAL A 75 -24.73 -36.98 -8.49
C VAL A 75 -25.78 -37.95 -9.01
N ARG A 76 -25.65 -38.42 -10.26
CA ARG A 76 -26.57 -39.42 -10.84
C ARG A 76 -25.90 -40.79 -10.92
N VAL A 77 -26.46 -41.76 -10.21
CA VAL A 77 -25.94 -43.14 -10.14
C VAL A 77 -26.22 -43.90 -11.44
N LYS A 78 -25.23 -44.69 -11.86
CA LYS A 78 -25.26 -45.54 -13.05
C LYS A 78 -26.31 -46.66 -12.92
N LYS A 79 -27.18 -46.81 -13.93
CA LYS A 79 -28.18 -47.89 -14.01
C LYS A 79 -27.82 -48.87 -15.12
N ASP A 80 -26.84 -49.73 -14.86
CA ASP A 80 -26.63 -50.94 -15.66
C ASP A 80 -27.80 -51.91 -15.40
N GLY A 81 -28.46 -52.36 -16.46
CA GLY A 81 -29.64 -53.24 -16.39
C GLY A 81 -29.75 -54.11 -17.63
N ALA A 82 -29.19 -55.31 -17.57
CA ALA A 82 -29.07 -56.21 -18.72
C ALA A 82 -30.34 -57.05 -18.98
N GLY A 83 -30.57 -57.37 -20.26
CA GLY A 83 -31.58 -58.31 -20.75
C GLY A 83 -32.17 -57.82 -22.08
N GLY A 84 -32.32 -58.64 -23.12
CA GLY A 84 -31.98 -60.04 -23.30
C GLY A 84 -32.81 -60.63 -24.45
N LYS A 85 -32.16 -61.29 -25.43
CA LYS A 85 -32.76 -61.88 -26.67
C LYS A 85 -33.50 -60.89 -27.58
N GLY A 86 -32.76 -60.25 -28.49
CA GLY A 86 -33.33 -59.46 -29.58
C GLY A 86 -32.37 -58.48 -30.24
N THR A 87 -31.06 -58.78 -30.25
CA THR A 87 -30.03 -57.81 -30.64
C THR A 87 -30.02 -57.57 -32.15
N TRP A 88 -30.58 -56.45 -32.58
CA TRP A 88 -30.09 -55.76 -33.79
C TRP A 88 -28.95 -54.84 -33.37
N GLY A 89 -27.79 -55.03 -34.00
CA GLY A 89 -26.57 -54.31 -33.65
C GLY A 89 -26.65 -52.81 -33.97
N LYS A 90 -25.83 -52.03 -33.29
CA LYS A 90 -25.64 -50.60 -33.55
C LYS A 90 -25.02 -50.42 -34.95
N LEU A 91 -25.80 -49.94 -35.92
CA LEU A 91 -25.30 -49.59 -37.25
C LEU A 91 -26.18 -48.51 -37.90
N LEU A 92 -25.51 -47.66 -38.69
CA LEU A 92 -26.00 -46.55 -39.50
C LEU A 92 -26.22 -45.23 -38.74
N ASP A 93 -25.30 -44.30 -39.04
CA ASP A 93 -25.53 -42.87 -38.97
C ASP A 93 -26.82 -42.49 -39.69
N THR A 94 -27.60 -41.64 -39.04
CA THR A 94 -28.51 -40.74 -39.72
C THR A 94 -28.26 -39.35 -39.17
N ASP A 95 -27.48 -38.56 -39.91
CA ASP A 95 -27.46 -37.11 -39.77
C ASP A 95 -28.88 -36.58 -40.03
N ARG A 96 -29.63 -36.44 -38.94
CA ARG A 96 -30.79 -35.57 -38.86
C ARG A 96 -30.46 -34.53 -37.83
N GLU A 97 -30.26 -33.29 -38.27
CA GLU A 97 -30.37 -32.13 -37.41
C GLU A 97 -31.78 -32.14 -36.80
N SER A 98 -31.85 -32.47 -35.51
CA SER A 98 -33.09 -32.48 -34.75
C SER A 98 -33.48 -31.03 -34.47
N HIS A 99 -34.28 -30.44 -35.36
CA HIS A 99 -34.97 -29.19 -35.07
C HIS A 99 -35.84 -29.38 -33.82
N ILE A 100 -35.45 -28.73 -32.73
CA ILE A 100 -36.21 -28.71 -31.49
C ILE A 100 -37.43 -27.79 -31.69
N ASP A 101 -38.64 -28.34 -31.63
CA ASP A 101 -39.86 -27.55 -31.68
C ASP A 101 -40.20 -27.02 -30.28
N ARG A 102 -40.21 -25.69 -30.13
CA ARG A 102 -40.55 -25.00 -28.88
C ARG A 102 -42.02 -25.14 -28.48
N ASN A 103 -42.86 -25.74 -29.33
CA ASN A 103 -44.26 -26.04 -29.04
C ASN A 103 -44.52 -27.53 -28.70
N ASP A 104 -43.48 -28.38 -28.61
CA ASP A 104 -43.65 -29.76 -28.16
C ASP A 104 -44.02 -29.79 -26.65
N PRO A 105 -45.10 -30.50 -26.23
CA PRO A 105 -45.46 -30.64 -24.82
C PRO A 105 -44.39 -31.27 -23.90
N ASN A 106 -43.36 -31.88 -24.48
CA ASN A 106 -42.24 -32.51 -23.79
C ASN A 106 -40.90 -31.77 -24.03
N TYR A 107 -40.94 -30.52 -24.50
CA TYR A 107 -39.79 -29.62 -24.66
C TYR A 107 -39.12 -29.31 -23.31
N ASP A 108 -37.81 -29.57 -23.20
CA ASP A 108 -36.95 -29.11 -22.11
C ASP A 108 -35.99 -28.03 -22.64
N SER A 109 -36.02 -26.83 -22.04
CA SER A 109 -35.12 -25.73 -22.40
C SER A 109 -33.64 -26.04 -22.12
N GLY A 110 -33.34 -27.08 -21.35
CA GLY A 110 -31.97 -27.58 -21.14
C GLY A 110 -31.37 -28.35 -22.33
N GLU A 111 -32.14 -28.66 -23.36
CA GLU A 111 -31.66 -29.35 -24.58
C GLU A 111 -31.30 -28.41 -25.74
N GLU A 112 -31.56 -27.10 -25.63
CA GLU A 112 -31.07 -26.14 -26.63
C GLU A 112 -29.52 -26.09 -26.62
N PRO A 113 -28.83 -26.18 -27.77
CA PRO A 113 -27.38 -26.04 -27.81
C PRO A 113 -26.97 -24.68 -27.26
N TYR A 114 -26.11 -24.68 -26.23
CA TYR A 114 -25.58 -23.48 -25.61
C TYR A 114 -24.91 -22.59 -26.67
N GLN A 115 -25.63 -21.59 -27.16
CA GLN A 115 -25.03 -20.53 -27.92
C GLN A 115 -24.06 -19.84 -26.97
N LEU A 116 -22.76 -19.93 -27.27
CA LEU A 116 -21.72 -19.18 -26.57
C LEU A 116 -22.00 -17.70 -26.78
N VAL A 117 -22.82 -17.12 -25.90
CA VAL A 117 -23.01 -15.68 -25.80
C VAL A 117 -21.64 -15.11 -25.50
N GLY A 118 -21.07 -14.45 -26.50
CA GLY A 118 -19.78 -13.79 -26.37
C GLY A 118 -19.80 -12.89 -25.14
N SER A 119 -18.63 -12.75 -24.51
CA SER A 119 -18.38 -11.85 -23.38
C SER A 119 -19.28 -10.62 -23.43
N THR A 120 -20.05 -10.39 -22.37
CA THR A 120 -20.86 -9.18 -22.19
C THR A 120 -20.00 -7.99 -22.58
N ILE A 121 -20.40 -7.25 -23.62
CA ILE A 121 -19.73 -6.03 -24.04
C ILE A 121 -19.71 -5.13 -22.81
N SER A 122 -18.54 -4.97 -22.21
CA SER A 122 -18.42 -4.14 -21.01
C SER A 122 -18.68 -2.71 -21.45
N ASP A 123 -19.59 -2.03 -20.75
CA ASP A 123 -19.81 -0.61 -20.97
C ASP A 123 -18.48 0.11 -20.66
N PRO A 124 -17.96 0.98 -21.55
CA PRO A 124 -16.76 1.78 -21.27
C PRO A 124 -16.83 2.50 -19.91
N LEU A 125 -18.02 2.90 -19.47
CA LEU A 125 -18.24 3.48 -18.16
C LEU A 125 -17.99 2.48 -17.00
N ASP A 126 -18.34 1.20 -17.17
CA ASP A 126 -18.11 0.18 -16.15
C ASP A 126 -16.66 -0.31 -16.10
N GLU A 127 -15.92 -0.21 -17.20
CA GLU A 127 -14.46 -0.36 -17.19
C GLU A 127 -13.80 0.81 -16.45
N TYR A 128 -14.19 2.04 -16.75
CA TYR A 128 -13.72 3.24 -16.05
C TYR A 128 -13.96 3.17 -14.54
N LYS A 129 -15.17 2.78 -14.09
CA LYS A 129 -15.48 2.61 -12.65
C LYS A 129 -14.56 1.61 -11.95
N LYS A 130 -14.20 0.50 -12.61
CA LYS A 130 -13.30 -0.53 -12.04
C LYS A 130 -11.87 -0.02 -11.96
N ALA A 131 -11.38 0.63 -13.03
CA ALA A 131 -10.04 1.22 -13.06
C ALA A 131 -9.88 2.31 -11.99
N VAL A 132 -10.85 3.22 -11.87
CA VAL A 132 -10.88 4.25 -10.81
C VAL A 132 -10.78 3.65 -9.42
N VAL A 133 -11.51 2.56 -9.12
CA VAL A 133 -11.36 1.88 -7.82
C VAL A 133 -9.95 1.33 -7.64
N SER A 134 -9.37 0.70 -8.67
CA SER A 134 -7.98 0.20 -8.60
C SER A 134 -6.97 1.30 -8.28
N ILE A 135 -7.06 2.45 -8.96
CA ILE A 135 -6.17 3.61 -8.75
C ILE A 135 -6.31 4.15 -7.31
N ILE A 136 -7.54 4.24 -6.80
CA ILE A 136 -7.80 4.73 -5.43
C ILE A 136 -7.24 3.76 -4.37
N GLU A 137 -7.41 2.45 -4.55
CA GLU A 137 -6.89 1.44 -3.62
C GLU A 137 -5.36 1.35 -3.65
N GLU A 138 -4.75 1.45 -4.83
CA GLU A 138 -3.29 1.51 -4.97
C GLU A 138 -2.75 2.78 -4.32
N TYR A 139 -3.34 3.94 -4.58
CA TYR A 139 -2.96 5.19 -3.93
C TYR A 139 -3.08 5.13 -2.40
N PHE A 140 -4.16 4.60 -1.83
CA PHE A 140 -4.28 4.44 -0.38
C PHE A 140 -3.25 3.46 0.21
N SER A 141 -2.68 2.58 -0.61
CA SER A 141 -1.63 1.63 -0.21
C SER A 141 -0.22 2.22 -0.35
N THR A 142 0.06 3.01 -1.40
CA THR A 142 1.41 3.51 -1.73
C THR A 142 1.65 4.95 -1.27
N SER A 143 0.60 5.75 -1.10
CA SER A 143 0.64 7.22 -0.95
C SER A 143 1.28 7.98 -2.13
N ASP A 144 1.48 7.32 -3.28
CA ASP A 144 2.14 7.91 -4.45
C ASP A 144 1.15 8.76 -5.28
N VAL A 145 1.20 10.08 -5.04
CA VAL A 145 0.37 11.08 -5.71
C VAL A 145 0.68 11.17 -7.21
N GLU A 146 1.96 11.06 -7.59
CA GLU A 146 2.40 11.21 -8.99
C GLU A 146 2.00 10.00 -9.83
N LEU A 147 2.10 8.79 -9.26
CA LEU A 147 1.57 7.57 -9.87
C LEU A 147 0.05 7.67 -10.06
N ALA A 148 -0.70 8.02 -9.02
CA ALA A 148 -2.15 8.18 -9.10
C ALA A 148 -2.58 9.27 -10.12
N ALA A 149 -1.79 10.34 -10.26
CA ALA A 149 -1.99 11.37 -11.27
C ALA A 149 -1.69 10.86 -12.69
N SER A 150 -0.62 10.10 -12.88
CA SER A 150 -0.27 9.49 -14.17
C SER A 150 -1.32 8.46 -14.60
N ASP A 151 -1.70 7.53 -13.73
CA ASP A 151 -2.67 6.48 -14.03
C ASP A 151 -4.06 7.08 -14.36
N LEU A 152 -4.46 8.17 -13.68
CA LEU A 152 -5.71 8.86 -13.99
C LEU A 152 -5.64 9.62 -15.34
N LYS A 153 -4.48 10.17 -15.72
CA LYS A 153 -4.26 10.76 -17.06
C LYS A 153 -4.31 9.67 -18.15
N ASP A 154 -3.63 8.56 -17.93
CA ASP A 154 -3.49 7.45 -18.88
C ASP A 154 -4.80 6.66 -19.07
N LEU A 155 -5.67 6.62 -18.06
CA LEU A 155 -7.03 6.06 -18.17
C LEU A 155 -7.92 6.83 -19.17
N GLY A 156 -7.60 8.10 -19.43
CA GLY A 156 -8.37 8.97 -20.31
C GLY A 156 -9.80 9.23 -19.84
N SER A 157 -10.69 9.58 -20.78
CA SER A 157 -12.12 9.81 -20.51
C SER A 157 -12.41 10.87 -19.44
N SER A 158 -11.78 12.05 -19.60
CA SER A 158 -11.83 13.17 -18.64
C SER A 158 -13.24 13.62 -18.22
N GLU A 159 -14.24 13.40 -19.07
CA GLU A 159 -15.66 13.60 -18.79
C GLU A 159 -16.15 12.89 -17.50
N PHE A 160 -15.48 11.82 -17.08
CA PHE A 160 -15.82 11.06 -15.87
C PHE A 160 -15.00 11.43 -14.63
N HIS A 161 -14.11 12.43 -14.68
CA HIS A 161 -13.41 12.93 -13.48
C HIS A 161 -14.34 13.33 -12.30
N PRO A 162 -15.56 13.89 -12.51
CA PRO A 162 -16.54 14.09 -11.43
C PRO A 162 -16.91 12.80 -10.69
N TYR A 163 -16.95 11.65 -11.40
CA TYR A 163 -17.16 10.35 -10.79
C TYR A 163 -15.93 9.90 -9.98
N PHE A 164 -14.71 10.14 -10.47
CA PHE A 164 -13.47 9.85 -9.71
C PHE A 164 -13.49 10.57 -8.35
N ILE A 165 -13.79 11.87 -8.33
CA ILE A 165 -13.89 12.66 -7.10
C ILE A 165 -14.94 12.09 -6.14
N LYS A 166 -16.15 11.79 -6.66
CA LYS A 166 -17.20 11.13 -5.86
C LYS A 166 -16.68 9.83 -5.27
N ARG A 167 -16.06 8.97 -6.09
CA ARG A 167 -15.64 7.63 -5.68
C ARG A 167 -14.51 7.67 -4.65
N LEU A 168 -13.52 8.54 -4.84
CA LEU A 168 -12.41 8.76 -3.91
C LEU A 168 -12.91 9.18 -2.52
N VAL A 169 -13.73 10.24 -2.45
CA VAL A 169 -14.26 10.74 -1.18
C VAL A 169 -15.21 9.71 -0.54
N SER A 170 -16.09 9.07 -1.31
CA SER A 170 -16.99 8.04 -0.75
C SER A 170 -16.25 6.83 -0.17
N ILE A 171 -15.12 6.38 -0.77
CA ILE A 171 -14.30 5.31 -0.19
C ILE A 171 -13.56 5.80 1.05
N ALA A 172 -13.01 7.02 1.02
CA ALA A 172 -12.30 7.60 2.17
C ALA A 172 -13.19 7.82 3.40
N MET A 173 -14.46 8.22 3.19
CA MET A 173 -15.43 8.43 4.26
C MET A 173 -15.73 7.15 5.08
N ASP A 174 -15.61 5.97 4.46
CA ASP A 174 -15.84 4.65 5.08
C ASP A 174 -14.56 4.04 5.71
N ARG A 175 -13.46 4.81 5.76
CA ARG A 175 -12.14 4.37 6.25
C ARG A 175 -11.64 5.20 7.43
N HIS A 176 -10.38 5.02 7.83
CA HIS A 176 -9.77 5.75 8.93
C HIS A 176 -9.42 7.18 8.51
N ASP A 177 -8.91 7.98 9.44
CA ASP A 177 -8.61 9.39 9.15
C ASP A 177 -7.41 9.54 8.20
N LYS A 178 -6.50 8.54 8.16
CA LYS A 178 -5.41 8.46 7.16
C LYS A 178 -5.96 8.57 5.74
N GLU A 179 -6.91 7.71 5.36
CA GLU A 179 -7.43 7.71 3.98
C GLU A 179 -8.25 8.98 3.67
N LYS A 180 -8.82 9.63 4.69
CA LYS A 180 -9.49 10.93 4.53
C LYS A 180 -8.50 12.06 4.22
N GLU A 181 -7.39 12.14 4.96
CA GLU A 181 -6.34 13.12 4.64
C GLU A 181 -5.70 12.83 3.28
N MET A 182 -5.39 11.56 2.98
CA MET A 182 -4.88 11.16 1.67
C MET A 182 -5.81 11.57 0.53
N ALA A 183 -7.12 11.40 0.67
CA ALA A 183 -8.08 11.86 -0.33
C ALA A 183 -8.08 13.39 -0.51
N SER A 184 -7.96 14.16 0.57
CA SER A 184 -7.84 15.63 0.50
C SER A 184 -6.52 16.08 -0.13
N VAL A 185 -5.40 15.44 0.19
CA VAL A 185 -4.09 15.69 -0.44
C VAL A 185 -4.16 15.39 -1.93
N LEU A 186 -4.67 14.21 -2.33
CA LEU A 186 -4.77 13.85 -3.74
C LEU A 186 -5.68 14.82 -4.52
N LEU A 187 -6.83 15.21 -3.98
CA LEU A 187 -7.70 16.21 -4.63
C LEU A 187 -7.02 17.57 -4.80
N SER A 188 -6.15 17.96 -3.86
CA SER A 188 -5.37 19.20 -3.93
C SER A 188 -4.26 19.11 -4.98
N SER A 189 -3.54 17.98 -5.06
CA SER A 189 -2.49 17.77 -6.06
C SER A 189 -3.02 17.58 -7.48
N LEU A 190 -4.17 16.94 -7.65
CA LEU A 190 -4.80 16.76 -8.97
C LEU A 190 -5.49 18.04 -9.48
N TYR A 191 -5.70 19.05 -8.63
CA TYR A 191 -6.37 20.29 -8.98
C TYR A 191 -5.59 21.09 -10.04
N ALA A 192 -6.31 21.58 -11.05
CA ALA A 192 -5.82 22.39 -12.17
C ALA A 192 -4.84 21.71 -13.14
N ASP A 193 -4.05 20.72 -12.73
CA ASP A 193 -3.20 19.92 -13.63
C ASP A 193 -3.97 18.73 -14.26
N VAL A 194 -4.64 17.91 -13.44
CA VAL A 194 -5.34 16.69 -13.92
C VAL A 194 -6.85 16.89 -14.00
N ILE A 195 -7.41 17.57 -13.00
CA ILE A 195 -8.85 17.78 -12.84
C ILE A 195 -9.15 19.27 -12.84
N SER A 196 -10.02 19.70 -13.75
CA SER A 196 -10.42 21.11 -13.83
C SER A 196 -11.30 21.53 -12.63
N PRO A 197 -11.30 22.81 -12.25
CA PRO A 197 -12.15 23.32 -11.16
C PRO A 197 -13.65 23.09 -11.37
N ASN A 198 -14.10 22.97 -12.63
CA ASN A 198 -15.49 22.61 -12.95
C ASN A 198 -15.79 21.15 -12.59
N GLN A 199 -14.88 20.21 -12.92
CA GLN A 199 -15.06 18.79 -12.58
C GLN A 199 -15.00 18.58 -11.06
N ILE A 200 -14.12 19.28 -10.34
CA ILE A 200 -14.09 19.29 -8.86
C ILE A 200 -15.44 19.72 -8.28
N ARG A 201 -15.96 20.87 -8.72
CA ARG A 201 -17.30 21.34 -8.33
C ARG A 201 -18.37 20.27 -8.59
N ASP A 202 -18.40 19.71 -9.79
CA ASP A 202 -19.46 18.79 -10.21
C ASP A 202 -19.37 17.45 -9.47
N GLY A 203 -18.16 16.97 -9.16
CA GLY A 203 -17.94 15.80 -8.29
C GLY A 203 -18.41 16.02 -6.86
N PHE A 204 -18.17 17.22 -6.29
CA PHE A 204 -18.71 17.60 -4.98
C PHE A 204 -20.24 17.77 -4.98
N VAL A 205 -20.86 18.21 -6.09
CA VAL A 205 -22.33 18.15 -6.24
C VAL A 205 -22.81 16.70 -6.22
N MET A 206 -22.17 15.81 -6.97
CA MET A 206 -22.52 14.37 -6.99
C MET A 206 -22.35 13.65 -5.63
N LEU A 207 -21.49 14.17 -4.74
CA LEU A 207 -21.35 13.72 -3.35
C LEU A 207 -22.51 14.23 -2.47
N LEU A 208 -22.89 15.50 -2.63
CA LEU A 208 -23.98 16.12 -1.87
C LEU A 208 -25.35 15.56 -2.25
N ASP A 209 -25.57 15.27 -3.53
CA ASP A 209 -26.78 14.59 -4.02
C ASP A 209 -26.87 13.14 -3.49
N ALA A 210 -25.73 12.49 -3.26
CA ALA A 210 -25.64 11.13 -2.72
C ALA A 210 -25.53 11.09 -1.18
N ALA A 211 -25.57 12.23 -0.49
CA ALA A 211 -25.33 12.29 0.95
C ALA A 211 -26.40 11.57 1.79
N ASP A 212 -27.63 11.47 1.28
CA ASP A 212 -28.70 10.70 1.92
C ASP A 212 -28.46 9.18 1.81
N ASP A 213 -27.94 8.70 0.68
CA ASP A 213 -27.54 7.29 0.50
C ASP A 213 -26.29 6.96 1.33
N LEU A 214 -25.26 7.81 1.29
CA LEU A 214 -24.01 7.62 2.06
C LEU A 214 -24.27 7.56 3.58
N ALA A 215 -25.28 8.26 4.08
CA ALA A 215 -25.69 8.23 5.48
C ALA A 215 -26.42 6.94 5.91
N VAL A 216 -26.72 6.02 4.98
CA VAL A 216 -27.24 4.67 5.29
C VAL A 216 -26.09 3.75 5.72
N ASP A 217 -24.97 3.81 5.01
CA ASP A 217 -23.82 2.92 5.21
C ASP A 217 -22.79 3.50 6.21
N ILE A 218 -22.57 4.82 6.18
CA ILE A 218 -21.48 5.49 6.91
C ILE A 218 -22.02 6.23 8.14
N LEU A 219 -21.55 5.85 9.33
CA LEU A 219 -21.85 6.56 10.58
C LEU A 219 -21.29 7.99 10.54
N ASP A 220 -22.13 8.95 10.92
CA ASP A 220 -21.83 10.38 10.91
C ASP A 220 -21.37 10.97 9.55
N ALA A 221 -21.81 10.37 8.44
CA ALA A 221 -21.52 10.82 7.07
C ALA A 221 -21.72 12.33 6.83
N VAL A 222 -22.68 12.96 7.54
CA VAL A 222 -22.95 14.41 7.45
C VAL A 222 -21.77 15.24 7.94
N ASN A 223 -21.18 14.91 9.10
CA ASN A 223 -20.06 15.66 9.63
C ASN A 223 -18.76 15.35 8.86
N ILE A 224 -18.56 14.10 8.44
CA ILE A 224 -17.39 13.69 7.65
C ILE A 224 -17.39 14.38 6.28
N LEU A 225 -18.52 14.38 5.55
CA LEU A 225 -18.61 15.08 4.27
C LEU A 225 -18.56 16.62 4.45
N ALA A 226 -19.06 17.15 5.58
CA ALA A 226 -18.92 18.57 5.90
C ALA A 226 -17.47 18.98 6.16
N LEU A 227 -16.65 18.10 6.76
CA LEU A 227 -15.21 18.28 6.87
C LEU A 227 -14.55 18.29 5.48
N PHE A 228 -14.84 17.33 4.61
CA PHE A 228 -14.33 17.32 3.23
C PHE A 228 -14.67 18.60 2.46
N VAL A 229 -15.92 19.08 2.55
CA VAL A 229 -16.33 20.33 1.90
C VAL A 229 -15.61 21.55 2.51
N ALA A 230 -15.41 21.59 3.82
CA ALA A 230 -14.70 22.68 4.48
C ALA A 230 -13.20 22.67 4.14
N ARG A 231 -12.56 21.50 4.15
CA ARG A 231 -11.15 21.29 3.75
C ARG A 231 -10.92 21.69 2.30
N ALA A 232 -11.77 21.23 1.38
CA ALA A 232 -11.73 21.63 -0.03
C ALA A 232 -11.92 23.14 -0.27
N VAL A 233 -12.55 23.88 0.64
CA VAL A 233 -12.63 25.35 0.58
C VAL A 233 -11.38 26.03 1.15
N VAL A 234 -10.73 25.44 2.15
CA VAL A 234 -9.44 25.89 2.71
C VAL A 234 -8.30 25.64 1.71
N ASP A 235 -8.31 24.50 1.02
CA ASP A 235 -7.30 24.10 0.02
C ASP A 235 -7.47 24.84 -1.33
N GLU A 236 -8.36 25.82 -1.38
CA GLU A 236 -8.74 26.63 -2.54
C GLU A 236 -9.26 25.85 -3.78
N ILE A 237 -9.41 24.52 -3.69
CA ILE A 237 -9.97 23.68 -4.77
C ILE A 237 -11.49 23.88 -4.98
N LEU A 238 -12.19 24.39 -3.97
CA LEU A 238 -13.58 24.87 -4.07
C LEU A 238 -13.69 26.34 -3.64
N PRO A 239 -14.30 27.23 -4.45
CA PRO A 239 -14.52 28.61 -4.04
C PRO A 239 -15.60 28.68 -2.94
N PRO A 240 -15.50 29.56 -1.92
CA PRO A 240 -16.51 29.69 -0.86
C PRO A 240 -17.95 29.91 -1.36
N ALA A 241 -18.11 30.57 -2.52
CA ALA A 241 -19.40 30.76 -3.18
C ALA A 241 -20.08 29.46 -3.65
N PHE A 242 -19.37 28.32 -3.65
CA PHE A 242 -19.90 26.98 -3.90
C PHE A 242 -21.04 26.66 -2.93
N LEU A 243 -20.82 26.88 -1.62
CA LEU A 243 -21.78 26.58 -0.55
C LEU A 243 -23.14 27.23 -0.82
N THR A 244 -23.14 28.54 -1.13
CA THR A 244 -24.35 29.32 -1.41
C THR A 244 -25.03 28.94 -2.73
N ARG A 245 -24.29 28.36 -3.68
CA ARG A 245 -24.84 27.87 -4.95
C ARG A 245 -25.47 26.49 -4.77
N ALA A 246 -24.76 25.53 -4.16
CA ALA A 246 -25.24 24.19 -3.92
C ALA A 246 -26.51 24.17 -3.02
N LYS A 247 -26.57 25.03 -1.98
CA LYS A 247 -27.76 25.22 -1.15
C LYS A 247 -29.03 25.67 -1.90
N LYS A 248 -28.91 26.22 -3.11
CA LYS A 248 -30.07 26.63 -3.94
C LYS A 248 -30.58 25.51 -4.84
N THR A 249 -29.76 24.48 -5.07
CA THR A 249 -30.09 23.32 -5.93
C THR A 249 -30.62 22.16 -5.09
N LEU A 250 -30.08 21.97 -3.89
CA LEU A 250 -30.44 20.88 -2.98
C LEU A 250 -31.74 21.18 -2.21
N PRO A 251 -32.63 20.18 -1.99
CA PRO A 251 -33.79 20.32 -1.10
C PRO A 251 -33.36 20.59 0.35
N GLU A 252 -34.04 21.52 1.05
CA GLU A 252 -33.71 21.85 2.45
C GLU A 252 -33.80 20.67 3.42
N SER A 253 -34.54 19.61 3.05
CA SER A 253 -34.69 18.38 3.83
C SER A 253 -33.56 17.37 3.65
N SER A 254 -32.71 17.51 2.62
CA SER A 254 -31.69 16.51 2.29
C SER A 254 -30.52 16.51 3.28
N LYS A 255 -29.83 15.37 3.40
CA LYS A 255 -28.55 15.28 4.12
C LYS A 255 -27.49 16.15 3.46
N GLY A 256 -27.50 16.30 2.13
CA GLY A 256 -26.62 17.20 1.39
C GLY A 256 -26.78 18.67 1.81
N TYR A 257 -28.01 19.13 2.09
CA TYR A 257 -28.24 20.48 2.61
C TYR A 257 -27.72 20.62 4.06
N GLN A 258 -27.88 19.59 4.89
CA GLN A 258 -27.34 19.54 6.26
C GLN A 258 -25.81 19.61 6.25
N VAL A 259 -25.13 18.85 5.39
CA VAL A 259 -23.66 18.90 5.17
C VAL A 259 -23.18 20.33 4.93
N LEU A 260 -23.80 21.05 3.99
CA LEU A 260 -23.45 22.44 3.67
C LEU A 260 -23.75 23.42 4.81
N GLN A 261 -24.71 23.11 5.68
CA GLN A 261 -24.99 23.91 6.87
C GLN A 261 -23.96 23.67 7.97
N THR A 262 -23.55 22.42 8.20
CA THR A 262 -22.49 22.04 9.14
C THR A 262 -21.14 22.60 8.70
N ALA A 263 -20.77 22.49 7.42
CA ALA A 263 -19.49 23.00 6.90
C ALA A 263 -19.35 24.51 7.14
N GLU A 264 -20.39 25.28 6.82
CA GLU A 264 -20.40 26.74 7.02
C GLU A 264 -20.37 27.13 8.50
N LYS A 265 -21.24 26.55 9.34
CA LYS A 265 -21.40 26.95 10.76
C LYS A 265 -20.31 26.41 11.69
N SER A 266 -19.94 25.15 11.54
CA SER A 266 -19.11 24.43 12.51
C SER A 266 -17.62 24.49 12.19
N TYR A 267 -17.25 24.65 10.91
CA TYR A 267 -15.86 24.62 10.47
C TYR A 267 -15.42 25.98 9.91
N LEU A 268 -16.05 26.48 8.84
CA LEU A 268 -15.59 27.70 8.15
C LEU A 268 -15.86 29.00 8.94
N SER A 269 -16.84 29.02 9.84
CA SER A 269 -17.11 30.17 10.72
C SER A 269 -16.17 30.26 11.94
N ALA A 270 -15.31 29.27 12.18
CA ALA A 270 -14.42 29.27 13.33
C ALA A 270 -13.19 30.19 13.12
N PRO A 271 -12.70 30.88 14.18
CA PRO A 271 -11.38 31.50 14.12
C PRO A 271 -10.30 30.41 13.98
N HIS A 272 -9.27 30.66 13.18
CA HIS A 272 -8.20 29.70 12.87
C HIS A 272 -8.69 28.39 12.20
N HIS A 273 -9.80 28.43 11.46
CA HIS A 273 -10.40 27.25 10.83
C HIS A 273 -9.45 26.45 9.92
N ALA A 274 -8.54 27.11 9.18
CA ALA A 274 -7.59 26.42 8.30
C ALA A 274 -6.66 25.47 9.08
N GLU A 275 -5.94 26.01 10.08
CA GLU A 275 -5.03 25.26 10.96
C GLU A 275 -5.76 24.16 11.76
N LEU A 276 -7.02 24.42 12.16
CA LEU A 276 -7.85 23.42 12.82
C LEU A 276 -8.24 22.29 11.87
N LEU A 277 -8.60 22.59 10.62
CA LEU A 277 -9.02 21.63 9.59
C LEU A 277 -7.87 20.73 9.14
N GLU A 278 -6.69 21.29 8.88
CA GLU A 278 -5.45 20.56 8.60
C GLU A 278 -5.16 19.48 9.65
N ARG A 279 -5.37 19.81 10.94
CA ARG A 279 -5.10 18.87 12.04
C ARG A 279 -6.21 17.85 12.29
N ARG A 280 -7.40 17.95 11.68
CA ARG A 280 -8.53 17.06 12.00
C ARG A 280 -8.28 15.59 11.67
N TRP A 281 -7.52 15.31 10.62
CA TRP A 281 -7.22 13.95 10.16
C TRP A 281 -5.75 13.56 10.30
N GLY A 282 -4.93 14.43 10.90
CA GLY A 282 -3.55 14.13 11.29
C GLY A 282 -2.52 15.21 10.96
N GLY A 283 -2.83 16.19 10.09
CA GLY A 283 -1.88 17.24 9.68
C GLY A 283 -0.80 16.78 8.69
N SER A 284 -0.65 15.47 8.49
CA SER A 284 0.14 14.88 7.40
C SER A 284 -0.36 13.47 7.08
N ILE A 285 -0.01 12.98 5.89
CA ILE A 285 -0.27 11.59 5.45
C ILE A 285 0.56 10.53 6.21
N HIS A 286 1.54 10.96 7.03
CA HIS A 286 2.42 10.10 7.81
C HIS A 286 2.34 10.46 9.30
N VAL A 287 1.48 9.78 10.07
CA VAL A 287 1.58 9.84 11.54
C VAL A 287 2.90 9.21 11.95
N THR A 288 3.83 10.03 12.42
CA THR A 288 5.16 9.54 12.83
C THR A 288 5.06 8.68 14.09
N VAL A 289 6.00 7.77 14.28
CA VAL A 289 6.07 6.94 15.49
C VAL A 289 6.24 7.84 16.73
N GLU A 290 6.90 8.98 16.61
CA GLU A 290 7.13 9.97 17.67
C GLU A 290 5.83 10.70 18.05
N GLU A 291 5.00 11.08 17.08
CA GLU A 291 3.66 11.60 17.33
C GLU A 291 2.74 10.53 17.94
N MET A 292 2.88 9.28 17.51
CA MET A 292 2.14 8.15 18.05
C MET A 292 2.51 7.87 19.52
N LYS A 293 3.82 7.79 19.81
CA LYS A 293 4.41 7.74 21.16
C LYS A 293 3.94 8.90 22.03
N LYS A 294 3.84 10.10 21.46
CA LYS A 294 3.35 11.30 22.15
C LYS A 294 1.86 11.18 22.49
N LYS A 295 1.00 10.83 21.52
CA LYS A 295 -0.44 10.58 21.73
C LYS A 295 -0.69 9.53 22.82
N ILE A 296 0.07 8.43 22.83
CA ILE A 296 -0.01 7.41 23.88
C ILE A 296 0.38 7.98 25.24
N ALA A 297 1.43 8.80 25.33
CA ALA A 297 1.84 9.41 26.60
C ALA A 297 0.85 10.48 27.09
N ASP A 298 0.22 11.23 26.19
CA ASP A 298 -0.84 12.19 26.53
C ASP A 298 -2.08 11.44 27.06
N LEU A 299 -2.54 10.41 26.36
CA LEU A 299 -3.63 9.51 26.76
C LEU A 299 -3.40 8.89 28.14
N LEU A 300 -2.21 8.33 28.38
CA LEU A 300 -1.90 7.68 29.66
C LEU A 300 -1.82 8.70 30.81
N ARG A 301 -1.36 9.93 30.57
CA ARG A 301 -1.44 11.02 31.57
C ARG A 301 -2.87 11.44 31.86
N GLU A 302 -3.68 11.64 30.83
CA GLU A 302 -5.10 12.00 30.97
C GLU A 302 -5.87 10.93 31.75
N TYR A 303 -5.55 9.65 31.54
CA TYR A 303 -6.10 8.56 32.35
C TYR A 303 -5.61 8.54 33.81
N VAL A 304 -4.34 8.92 34.09
CA VAL A 304 -3.87 9.11 35.49
C VAL A 304 -4.64 10.23 36.19
N GLU A 305 -5.00 11.30 35.48
CA GLU A 305 -5.75 12.43 36.03
C GLU A 305 -7.26 12.16 36.18
N SER A 306 -7.88 11.47 35.21
CA SER A 306 -9.32 11.20 35.17
C SER A 306 -9.75 9.91 35.89
N GLY A 307 -8.94 8.86 35.83
CA GLY A 307 -9.28 7.51 36.28
C GLY A 307 -10.36 6.80 35.44
N ASP A 308 -10.78 7.37 34.30
CA ASP A 308 -11.80 6.78 33.43
C ASP A 308 -11.18 5.75 32.48
N THR A 309 -11.35 4.47 32.81
CA THR A 309 -10.85 3.38 31.97
C THR A 309 -11.65 3.15 30.70
N PHE A 310 -12.94 3.52 30.66
CA PHE A 310 -13.74 3.36 29.45
C PHE A 310 -13.29 4.36 28.38
N GLU A 311 -13.03 5.60 28.80
CA GLU A 311 -12.46 6.61 27.91
C GLU A 311 -11.05 6.23 27.46
N ALA A 312 -10.18 5.78 28.37
CA ALA A 312 -8.84 5.32 28.00
C ALA A 312 -8.87 4.14 27.00
N CYS A 313 -9.74 3.14 27.21
CA CYS A 313 -9.95 2.04 26.27
C CYS A 313 -10.55 2.49 24.93
N ARG A 314 -11.43 3.52 24.93
CA ARG A 314 -11.92 4.16 23.70
C ARG A 314 -10.78 4.82 22.94
N CYS A 315 -9.99 5.66 23.59
CA CYS A 315 -8.85 6.32 22.97
C CYS A 315 -7.83 5.31 22.43
N ILE A 316 -7.50 4.24 23.17
CA ILE A 316 -6.62 3.14 22.70
C ILE A 316 -7.19 2.48 21.45
N ARG A 317 -8.52 2.33 21.34
CA ARG A 317 -9.18 1.79 20.13
C ARG A 317 -9.13 2.77 18.95
N GLU A 318 -9.32 4.07 19.22
CA GLU A 318 -9.24 5.15 18.23
C GLU A 318 -7.81 5.37 17.71
N LEU A 319 -6.77 4.88 18.39
CA LEU A 319 -5.39 4.88 17.89
C LEU A 319 -5.23 4.09 16.58
N GLY A 320 -6.07 3.09 16.32
CA GLY A 320 -6.07 2.29 15.07
C GLY A 320 -4.85 1.38 14.84
N VAL A 321 -3.83 1.44 15.71
CA VAL A 321 -2.55 0.73 15.54
C VAL A 321 -2.42 -0.48 16.47
N SER A 322 -3.26 -1.49 16.27
CA SER A 322 -3.30 -2.72 17.09
C SER A 322 -1.96 -3.46 17.22
N PHE A 323 -1.10 -3.36 16.20
CA PHE A 323 0.26 -3.90 16.21
C PHE A 323 1.26 -3.10 17.05
N PHE A 324 0.93 -1.86 17.42
CA PHE A 324 1.75 -0.94 18.23
C PHE A 324 1.26 -0.83 19.70
N HIS A 325 0.26 -1.61 20.10
CA HIS A 325 -0.30 -1.58 21.45
C HIS A 325 0.72 -1.98 22.55
N HIS A 326 1.80 -2.68 22.20
CA HIS A 326 2.95 -2.92 23.09
C HIS A 326 3.58 -1.62 23.62
N GLU A 327 3.48 -0.48 22.90
CA GLU A 327 4.01 0.81 23.35
C GLU A 327 3.09 1.43 24.41
N VAL A 328 1.78 1.18 24.34
CA VAL A 328 0.84 1.49 25.43
C VAL A 328 1.24 0.70 26.68
N VAL A 329 1.54 -0.59 26.55
CA VAL A 329 2.02 -1.45 27.65
C VAL A 329 3.34 -0.94 28.21
N LYS A 330 4.35 -0.70 27.36
CA LYS A 330 5.67 -0.19 27.77
C LYS A 330 5.53 1.15 28.51
N ARG A 331 4.83 2.14 27.94
CA ARG A 331 4.65 3.47 28.54
C ARG A 331 3.82 3.43 29.82
N ALA A 332 2.79 2.60 29.90
CA ALA A 332 2.01 2.43 31.12
C ALA A 332 2.85 1.83 32.26
N LEU A 333 3.72 0.87 31.95
CA LEU A 333 4.65 0.29 32.93
C LEU A 333 5.76 1.27 33.34
N VAL A 334 6.27 2.09 32.43
CA VAL A 334 7.23 3.17 32.76
C VAL A 334 6.56 4.22 33.67
N LEU A 335 5.37 4.72 33.32
CA LEU A 335 4.61 5.65 34.15
C LEU A 335 4.26 5.07 35.53
N ALA A 336 3.99 3.77 35.62
CA ALA A 336 3.80 3.07 36.90
C ALA A 336 5.07 3.03 37.77
N MET A 337 6.27 3.08 37.16
CA MET A 337 7.55 3.14 37.88
C MET A 337 7.96 4.57 38.25
N GLU A 338 7.65 5.54 37.40
CA GLU A 338 7.89 6.97 37.64
C GLU A 338 6.98 7.52 38.76
N ILE A 339 5.69 7.16 38.72
CA ILE A 339 4.65 7.73 39.58
C ILE A 339 3.99 6.61 40.39
N GLN A 340 4.36 6.47 41.66
CA GLN A 340 3.83 5.42 42.53
C GLN A 340 2.29 5.48 42.72
N ALA A 341 1.67 6.66 42.57
CA ALA A 341 0.21 6.80 42.57
C ALA A 341 -0.45 6.24 41.28
N ALA A 342 0.28 6.18 40.17
CA ALA A 342 -0.20 5.66 38.90
C ALA A 342 -0.13 4.12 38.81
N GLU A 343 0.72 3.44 39.61
CA GLU A 343 0.92 1.97 39.52
C GLU A 343 -0.41 1.20 39.49
N LEU A 344 -1.31 1.48 40.44
CA LEU A 344 -2.62 0.81 40.54
C LEU A 344 -3.54 1.15 39.35
N LEU A 345 -3.49 2.38 38.85
CA LEU A 345 -4.32 2.81 37.70
C LEU A 345 -3.81 2.17 36.41
N MET A 346 -2.50 2.17 36.17
CA MET A 346 -1.88 1.55 35.00
C MET A 346 -2.14 0.04 34.97
N LEU A 347 -1.97 -0.66 36.09
CA LEU A 347 -2.29 -2.09 36.17
C LEU A 347 -3.79 -2.37 35.98
N LYS A 348 -4.69 -1.49 36.45
CA LYS A 348 -6.13 -1.58 36.18
C LYS A 348 -6.43 -1.43 34.68
N LEU A 349 -5.85 -0.44 34.01
CA LEU A 349 -6.04 -0.22 32.57
C LEU A 349 -5.53 -1.39 31.74
N LEU A 350 -4.32 -1.89 32.05
CA LEU A 350 -3.76 -3.08 31.38
C LEU A 350 -4.61 -4.33 31.59
N LYS A 351 -5.25 -4.47 32.76
CA LYS A 351 -6.21 -5.54 33.04
C LYS A 351 -7.46 -5.43 32.15
N GLU A 352 -8.16 -4.30 32.21
CA GLU A 352 -9.41 -4.11 31.47
C GLU A 352 -9.17 -4.14 29.94
N ALA A 353 -8.05 -3.59 29.46
CA ALA A 353 -7.65 -3.67 28.05
C ALA A 353 -7.27 -5.10 27.60
N ALA A 354 -6.77 -5.95 28.49
CA ALA A 354 -6.54 -7.38 28.19
C ALA A 354 -7.84 -8.20 28.25
N GLU A 355 -8.72 -7.94 29.23
CA GLU A 355 -10.01 -8.61 29.37
C GLU A 355 -11.00 -8.27 28.23
N GLU A 356 -10.98 -7.03 27.71
CA GLU A 356 -11.70 -6.64 26.49
C GLU A 356 -11.07 -7.19 25.19
N GLY A 357 -9.86 -7.76 25.26
CA GLY A 357 -9.10 -8.19 24.08
C GLY A 357 -8.56 -7.05 23.22
N LEU A 358 -8.56 -5.81 23.74
CA LEU A 358 -8.06 -4.61 23.08
C LEU A 358 -6.53 -4.63 22.93
N ILE A 359 -5.82 -5.22 23.90
CA ILE A 359 -4.40 -5.53 23.83
C ILE A 359 -4.27 -7.05 23.81
N SER A 360 -3.72 -7.62 22.72
CA SER A 360 -3.53 -9.06 22.62
C SER A 360 -2.44 -9.54 23.59
N SER A 361 -2.47 -10.83 23.96
CA SER A 361 -1.41 -11.45 24.75
C SER A 361 -0.02 -11.29 24.10
N SER A 362 0.09 -11.34 22.77
CA SER A 362 1.35 -11.08 22.06
C SER A 362 1.85 -9.63 22.24
N GLN A 363 0.95 -8.64 22.14
CA GLN A 363 1.28 -7.22 22.37
C GLN A 363 1.66 -6.95 23.83
N MET A 364 0.98 -7.61 24.77
CA MET A 364 1.32 -7.57 26.19
C MET A 364 2.73 -8.11 26.46
N VAL A 365 3.05 -9.31 25.96
CA VAL A 365 4.39 -9.92 26.08
C VAL A 365 5.47 -9.05 25.42
N LYS A 366 5.23 -8.52 24.20
CA LYS A 366 6.18 -7.61 23.52
C LYS A 366 6.41 -6.32 24.33
N GLY A 367 5.39 -5.77 24.98
CA GLY A 367 5.50 -4.58 25.83
C GLY A 367 6.37 -4.82 27.08
N PHE A 368 6.17 -5.95 27.76
CA PHE A 368 7.01 -6.36 28.89
C PHE A 368 8.46 -6.68 28.47
N ALA A 369 8.67 -7.31 27.31
CA ALA A 369 10.00 -7.59 26.77
C ALA A 369 10.77 -6.30 26.41
N ARG A 370 10.14 -5.37 25.68
CA ARG A 370 10.74 -4.08 25.32
C ARG A 370 11.01 -3.18 26.52
N LEU A 371 10.28 -3.35 27.63
CA LEU A 371 10.65 -2.73 28.89
C LEU A 371 11.89 -3.40 29.49
N ALA A 372 11.92 -4.73 29.56
CA ALA A 372 13.03 -5.52 30.10
C ALA A 372 14.38 -5.17 29.44
N GLU A 373 14.41 -5.06 28.11
CA GLU A 373 15.59 -4.66 27.33
C GLU A 373 16.08 -3.25 27.67
N SER A 374 15.17 -2.33 28.00
CA SER A 374 15.49 -0.95 28.39
C SER A 374 15.66 -0.73 29.90
N LEU A 375 15.62 -1.76 30.74
CA LEU A 375 15.73 -1.61 32.20
C LEU A 375 17.08 -1.10 32.69
N ASP A 376 18.17 -1.36 31.96
CA ASP A 376 19.50 -0.87 32.32
C ASP A 376 19.60 0.65 32.13
N ASP A 377 19.02 1.16 31.04
CA ASP A 377 18.95 2.58 30.70
C ASP A 377 17.94 3.32 31.59
N LEU A 378 16.72 2.77 31.74
CA LEU A 378 15.70 3.31 32.64
C LEU A 378 16.14 3.35 34.11
N ALA A 379 17.09 2.48 34.53
CA ALA A 379 17.65 2.51 35.87
C ALA A 379 18.58 3.70 36.13
N LEU A 380 19.01 4.44 35.09
CA LEU A 380 19.76 5.69 35.22
C LEU A 380 18.84 6.81 35.73
N ASP A 381 17.61 6.88 35.23
CA ASP A 381 16.60 7.87 35.62
C ASP A 381 15.79 7.42 36.86
N ILE A 382 15.48 6.12 36.95
CA ILE A 382 14.65 5.51 38.00
C ILE A 382 15.45 4.40 38.71
N PRO A 383 16.20 4.69 39.79
CA PRO A 383 17.06 3.70 40.47
C PRO A 383 16.34 2.43 40.96
N SER A 384 15.01 2.49 41.15
CA SER A 384 14.14 1.37 41.54
C SER A 384 13.51 0.61 40.37
N ALA A 385 13.76 0.97 39.10
CA ALA A 385 13.10 0.35 37.93
C ALA A 385 13.21 -1.19 37.94
N LYS A 386 14.41 -1.72 38.18
CA LYS A 386 14.67 -3.17 38.22
C LYS A 386 13.88 -3.88 39.33
N THR A 387 13.81 -3.30 40.53
CA THR A 387 13.07 -3.89 41.66
C THR A 387 11.56 -3.78 41.48
N LEU A 388 11.08 -2.67 40.89
CA LEU A 388 9.68 -2.50 40.52
C LEU A 388 9.26 -3.48 39.43
N PHE A 389 10.06 -3.66 38.38
CA PHE A 389 9.78 -4.64 37.31
C PHE A 389 9.69 -6.06 37.86
N GLN A 390 10.65 -6.46 38.70
CA GLN A 390 10.63 -7.75 39.41
C GLN A 390 9.40 -7.90 40.34
N SER A 391 8.81 -6.81 40.84
CA SER A 391 7.57 -6.87 41.61
C SER A 391 6.29 -6.93 40.76
N ILE A 392 6.33 -6.43 39.52
CA ILE A 392 5.19 -6.38 38.60
C ILE A 392 5.05 -7.68 37.78
N VAL A 393 6.15 -8.27 37.32
CA VAL A 393 6.14 -9.52 36.53
C VAL A 393 5.34 -10.65 37.20
N PRO A 394 5.48 -10.94 38.51
CA PRO A 394 4.65 -11.94 39.19
C PRO A 394 3.15 -11.60 39.20
N LYS A 395 2.79 -10.32 39.29
CA LYS A 395 1.38 -9.86 39.20
C LYS A 395 0.84 -10.15 37.79
N ALA A 396 1.60 -9.78 36.76
CA ALA A 396 1.25 -10.04 35.35
C ALA A 396 1.12 -11.54 35.03
N ILE A 397 1.97 -12.40 35.58
CA ILE A 397 1.83 -13.86 35.46
C ILE A 397 0.54 -14.34 36.17
N SER A 398 0.25 -13.83 37.36
CA SER A 398 -0.97 -14.22 38.12
C SER A 398 -2.28 -13.78 37.45
N GLU A 399 -2.24 -12.69 36.69
CA GLU A 399 -3.37 -12.17 35.89
C GLU A 399 -3.40 -12.78 34.47
N GLY A 400 -2.50 -13.72 34.15
CA GLY A 400 -2.47 -14.45 32.87
C GLY A 400 -1.91 -13.67 31.68
N TRP A 401 -1.25 -12.54 31.91
CA TRP A 401 -0.68 -11.68 30.86
C TRP A 401 0.64 -12.22 30.30
N LEU A 402 1.41 -12.94 31.14
CA LEU A 402 2.71 -13.51 30.82
C LEU A 402 2.76 -14.99 31.21
N ASP A 403 3.47 -15.80 30.43
CA ASP A 403 3.74 -17.20 30.78
C ASP A 403 4.86 -17.31 31.83
N ALA A 404 4.83 -18.38 32.64
CA ALA A 404 5.85 -18.62 33.67
C ALA A 404 7.28 -18.74 33.09
N SER A 405 7.43 -19.15 31.83
CA SER A 405 8.72 -19.17 31.10
C SER A 405 9.39 -17.81 30.99
N PHE A 406 8.66 -16.69 31.08
CA PHE A 406 9.21 -15.33 31.05
C PHE A 406 10.22 -15.06 32.19
N THR A 407 10.18 -15.84 33.28
CA THR A 407 11.15 -15.74 34.38
C THR A 407 12.37 -16.67 34.23
N LYS A 408 12.34 -17.63 33.31
CA LYS A 408 13.43 -18.61 33.14
C LYS A 408 14.56 -18.13 32.23
N SER A 409 14.29 -17.22 31.31
CA SER A 409 15.30 -16.69 30.36
C SER A 409 16.40 -15.84 31.02
N SER A 410 16.31 -15.53 32.31
CA SER A 410 17.26 -14.65 33.01
C SER A 410 18.29 -15.35 33.90
N CYS A 411 18.23 -16.68 34.09
CA CYS A 411 19.09 -17.42 35.04
C CYS A 411 19.42 -18.87 34.61
N GLU A 412 20.17 -19.06 33.53
CA GLU A 412 20.88 -20.30 33.10
C GLU A 412 21.71 -19.92 31.84
N ASP A 413 22.98 -20.28 31.60
CA ASP A 413 24.05 -20.77 32.48
C ASP A 413 25.44 -20.58 31.80
N GLY A 414 26.51 -20.43 32.60
CA GLY A 414 27.94 -20.61 32.24
C GLY A 414 28.53 -20.07 30.92
N GLU A 415 28.23 -20.70 29.78
CA GLU A 415 29.00 -20.60 28.54
C GLU A 415 28.45 -19.53 27.56
N GLY A 416 27.14 -19.27 27.59
CA GLY A 416 26.51 -18.27 26.72
C GLY A 416 27.05 -16.85 26.91
N GLN A 417 27.51 -16.51 28.12
CA GLN A 417 28.00 -15.16 28.46
C GLN A 417 29.25 -14.73 27.67
N SER A 418 30.07 -15.68 27.18
CA SER A 418 31.25 -15.33 26.37
C SER A 418 30.85 -14.90 24.96
N GLU A 419 30.01 -15.70 24.30
CA GLU A 419 29.53 -15.39 22.95
C GLU A 419 28.53 -14.23 22.94
N GLU A 420 27.65 -14.11 23.93
CA GLU A 420 26.77 -12.95 24.07
C GLU A 420 27.58 -11.65 24.24
N LYS A 421 28.70 -11.70 24.98
CA LYS A 421 29.60 -10.54 25.15
C LYS A 421 30.40 -10.22 23.88
N ARG A 422 30.85 -11.22 23.12
CA ARG A 422 31.45 -11.02 21.79
C ARG A 422 30.44 -10.40 20.83
N LEU A 423 29.22 -10.93 20.78
CA LEU A 423 28.13 -10.44 19.97
C LEU A 423 27.69 -9.02 20.36
N ARG A 424 27.64 -8.69 21.65
CA ARG A 424 27.32 -7.33 22.13
C ARG A 424 28.38 -6.33 21.67
N ARG A 425 29.66 -6.64 21.85
CA ARG A 425 30.77 -5.81 21.34
C ARG A 425 30.70 -5.64 19.83
N TYR A 426 30.52 -6.73 19.07
CA TYR A 426 30.40 -6.68 17.62
C TYR A 426 29.27 -5.74 17.19
N LYS A 427 28.09 -5.83 17.82
CA LYS A 427 26.95 -4.94 17.57
C LYS A 427 27.25 -3.46 17.85
N GLU A 428 28.09 -3.14 18.83
CA GLU A 428 28.53 -1.77 19.15
C GLU A 428 29.55 -1.25 18.11
N GLU A 429 30.51 -2.10 17.73
CA GLU A 429 31.57 -1.77 16.76
C GLU A 429 30.99 -1.58 15.33
N VAL A 430 30.13 -2.48 14.85
CA VAL A 430 29.55 -2.35 13.51
C VAL A 430 28.62 -1.14 13.35
N VAL A 431 27.95 -0.70 14.43
CA VAL A 431 27.16 0.55 14.40
C VAL A 431 28.04 1.76 14.09
N THR A 432 29.25 1.78 14.67
CA THR A 432 30.21 2.86 14.44
C THR A 432 30.69 2.84 13.00
N ILE A 433 31.10 1.66 12.49
CA ILE A 433 31.53 1.46 11.09
C ILE A 433 30.43 1.87 10.09
N ILE A 434 29.18 1.45 10.30
CA ILE A 434 28.04 1.81 9.43
C ILE A 434 27.77 3.32 9.46
N HIS A 435 27.89 3.97 10.62
CA HIS A 435 27.70 5.42 10.73
C HIS A 435 28.82 6.21 10.07
N GLU A 436 30.07 5.76 10.17
CA GLU A 436 31.20 6.36 9.45
C GLU A 436 31.01 6.22 7.93
N TYR A 437 30.62 5.03 7.44
CA TYR A 437 30.30 4.81 6.03
C TYR A 437 29.15 5.71 5.52
N PHE A 438 28.06 5.86 6.26
CA PHE A 438 26.98 6.78 5.87
C PHE A 438 27.40 8.26 5.82
N LEU A 439 28.55 8.62 6.41
CA LEU A 439 29.15 9.96 6.32
C LEU A 439 30.22 10.06 5.23
N SER A 440 31.02 9.02 5.00
CA SER A 440 32.17 9.02 4.08
C SER A 440 31.87 8.51 2.67
N ASP A 441 30.90 7.60 2.52
CA ASP A 441 30.67 6.76 1.32
C ASP A 441 31.89 5.90 0.91
N ASP A 442 32.82 5.64 1.85
CA ASP A 442 34.04 4.88 1.61
C ASP A 442 33.83 3.37 1.85
N ILE A 443 33.41 2.67 0.79
CA ILE A 443 33.23 1.21 0.79
C ILE A 443 34.55 0.47 1.12
N PRO A 444 35.71 0.77 0.50
CA PRO A 444 36.98 0.12 0.84
C PRO A 444 37.41 0.27 2.31
N GLU A 445 37.18 1.41 2.95
CA GLU A 445 37.48 1.58 4.38
C GLU A 445 36.56 0.75 5.27
N LEU A 446 35.27 0.66 4.94
CA LEU A 446 34.34 -0.19 5.66
C LEU A 446 34.69 -1.68 5.50
N ILE A 447 35.06 -2.13 4.29
CA ILE A 447 35.46 -3.52 4.06
C ILE A 447 36.69 -3.86 4.91
N ARG A 448 37.73 -3.03 4.88
CA ARG A 448 38.92 -3.20 5.75
C ARG A 448 38.55 -3.24 7.23
N SER A 449 37.65 -2.36 7.66
CA SER A 449 37.18 -2.34 9.05
C SER A 449 36.46 -3.63 9.45
N LEU A 450 35.69 -4.24 8.55
CA LEU A 450 35.02 -5.53 8.80
C LEU A 450 36.00 -6.72 8.76
N GLU A 451 37.00 -6.70 7.87
CA GLU A 451 38.08 -7.69 7.85
C GLU A 451 38.92 -7.64 9.13
N ASP A 452 39.24 -6.44 9.62
CA ASP A 452 39.98 -6.23 10.88
C ASP A 452 39.20 -6.69 12.13
N LEU A 453 37.86 -6.67 12.11
CA LEU A 453 37.04 -7.30 13.16
C LEU A 453 37.20 -8.82 13.18
N GLY A 454 37.40 -9.47 12.03
CA GLY A 454 37.72 -10.89 11.94
C GLY A 454 36.64 -11.85 12.43
N LEU A 455 35.36 -11.47 12.35
CA LEU A 455 34.20 -12.21 12.88
C LEU A 455 33.16 -12.53 11.78
N PRO A 456 33.50 -13.35 10.76
CA PRO A 456 32.60 -13.67 9.65
C PRO A 456 31.31 -14.39 10.11
N GLU A 457 31.33 -15.07 11.27
CA GLU A 457 30.14 -15.70 11.85
C GLU A 457 29.00 -14.71 12.16
N PHE A 458 29.28 -13.41 12.18
CA PHE A 458 28.30 -12.35 12.43
C PHE A 458 27.97 -11.50 11.18
N ASN A 459 28.42 -11.88 9.98
CA ASN A 459 28.06 -11.22 8.72
C ASN A 459 26.54 -11.02 8.51
N PRO A 460 25.66 -12.03 8.78
CA PRO A 460 24.20 -11.84 8.76
C PRO A 460 23.69 -10.72 9.70
N ILE A 461 24.40 -10.51 10.82
CA ILE A 461 24.06 -9.54 11.87
C ILE A 461 24.48 -8.14 11.46
N PHE A 462 25.63 -8.01 10.79
CA PHE A 462 26.00 -6.77 10.11
C PHE A 462 24.96 -6.37 9.07
N LEU A 463 24.57 -7.28 8.17
CA LEU A 463 23.56 -7.03 7.14
C LEU A 463 22.26 -6.52 7.76
N LYS A 464 21.76 -7.24 8.78
CA LYS A 464 20.59 -6.81 9.55
C LYS A 464 20.76 -5.39 10.10
N LYS A 465 21.91 -5.10 10.73
CA LYS A 465 22.14 -3.80 11.36
C LYS A 465 22.26 -2.67 10.33
N LEU A 466 22.91 -2.91 9.19
CA LEU A 466 23.01 -1.98 8.07
C LEU A 466 21.63 -1.58 7.56
N VAL A 467 20.79 -2.55 7.21
CA VAL A 467 19.45 -2.29 6.68
C VAL A 467 18.57 -1.62 7.73
N THR A 468 18.55 -2.10 8.99
CA THR A 468 17.76 -1.44 10.05
C THR A 468 18.19 0.02 10.29
N LEU A 469 19.50 0.34 10.24
CA LEU A 469 19.98 1.72 10.39
C LEU A 469 19.71 2.59 9.15
N ALA A 470 19.57 1.99 7.96
CA ALA A 470 19.19 2.70 6.73
C ALA A 470 17.69 3.00 6.67
N LEU A 471 16.85 2.09 7.17
CA LEU A 471 15.40 2.24 7.25
C LEU A 471 14.97 3.44 8.11
N ASP A 472 15.71 3.71 9.20
CA ASP A 472 15.50 4.84 10.12
C ASP A 472 16.01 6.20 9.54
N ARG A 473 16.38 6.22 8.26
CA ARG A 473 17.06 7.34 7.59
C ARG A 473 16.43 7.66 6.24
N LYS A 474 17.02 8.62 5.52
CA LYS A 474 16.50 9.08 4.24
C LYS A 474 16.82 8.04 3.16
N ASN A 475 16.16 8.22 2.02
CA ASN A 475 16.33 7.36 0.86
C ASN A 475 17.80 7.30 0.35
N ARG A 476 18.62 8.33 0.62
CA ARG A 476 20.08 8.27 0.38
C ARG A 476 20.73 7.11 1.12
N GLU A 477 20.54 7.00 2.43
CA GLU A 477 21.18 5.94 3.23
C GLU A 477 20.63 4.55 2.89
N LYS A 478 19.37 4.46 2.42
CA LYS A 478 18.79 3.22 1.86
C LYS A 478 19.49 2.77 0.58
N GLU A 479 19.73 3.69 -0.37
CA GLU A 479 20.50 3.39 -1.58
C GLU A 479 21.97 3.08 -1.26
N MET A 480 22.62 3.80 -0.33
CA MET A 480 23.98 3.49 0.12
C MET A 480 24.06 2.07 0.73
N ALA A 481 23.07 1.66 1.53
CA ALA A 481 23.01 0.29 2.06
C ALA A 481 22.81 -0.77 0.95
N SER A 482 22.04 -0.46 -0.09
CA SER A 482 21.85 -1.33 -1.27
C SER A 482 23.12 -1.49 -2.10
N VAL A 483 23.80 -0.38 -2.41
CA VAL A 483 25.09 -0.39 -3.12
C VAL A 483 26.15 -1.13 -2.31
N LEU A 484 26.19 -0.88 -1.00
CA LEU A 484 27.11 -1.58 -0.11
C LEU A 484 26.82 -3.09 -0.04
N LEU A 485 25.55 -3.52 0.03
CA LEU A 485 25.19 -4.94 -0.02
C LEU A 485 25.76 -5.66 -1.23
N SER A 486 25.74 -5.00 -2.38
CA SER A 486 26.30 -5.54 -3.63
C SER A 486 27.83 -5.65 -3.57
N ALA A 487 28.51 -4.63 -3.04
CA ALA A 487 29.97 -4.67 -2.88
C ALA A 487 30.42 -5.74 -1.86
N LEU A 488 29.73 -5.83 -0.71
CA LEU A 488 30.04 -6.82 0.32
C LEU A 488 29.83 -8.25 -0.18
N HIS A 489 28.81 -8.51 -1.00
CA HIS A 489 28.57 -9.83 -1.61
C HIS A 489 29.63 -10.25 -2.62
N ILE A 490 30.26 -9.29 -3.29
CA ILE A 490 31.38 -9.55 -4.22
C ILE A 490 32.68 -9.86 -3.46
N GLU A 491 32.94 -9.16 -2.36
CA GLU A 491 34.25 -9.19 -1.67
C GLU A 491 34.30 -10.09 -0.43
N ILE A 492 33.30 -10.07 0.46
CA ILE A 492 33.40 -10.68 1.80
C ILE A 492 32.22 -11.55 2.28
N PHE A 493 30.99 -11.35 1.77
CA PHE A 493 29.78 -12.04 2.23
C PHE A 493 29.36 -13.12 1.25
N SER A 494 29.11 -14.34 1.74
CA SER A 494 28.55 -15.41 0.92
C SER A 494 27.05 -15.16 0.65
N THR A 495 26.49 -15.77 -0.41
CA THR A 495 25.03 -15.75 -0.62
C THR A 495 24.26 -16.34 0.57
N GLU A 496 24.85 -17.28 1.32
CA GLU A 496 24.25 -17.81 2.54
C GLU A 496 24.21 -16.76 3.67
N ASP A 497 25.24 -15.92 3.80
CA ASP A 497 25.23 -14.79 4.75
C ASP A 497 24.17 -13.76 4.39
N ILE A 498 24.01 -13.45 3.10
CA ILE A 498 22.96 -12.56 2.60
C ILE A 498 21.58 -13.13 2.93
N VAL A 499 21.33 -14.39 2.57
CA VAL A 499 20.06 -15.09 2.83
C VAL A 499 19.74 -15.11 4.33
N ASN A 500 20.70 -15.50 5.17
CA ASN A 500 20.49 -15.58 6.61
C ASN A 500 20.31 -14.18 7.24
N GLY A 501 20.99 -13.14 6.72
CA GLY A 501 20.78 -11.76 7.14
C GLY A 501 19.37 -11.25 6.81
N PHE A 502 18.85 -11.57 5.62
CA PHE A 502 17.47 -11.26 5.25
C PHE A 502 16.44 -12.09 6.05
N VAL A 503 16.70 -13.36 6.37
CA VAL A 503 15.86 -14.12 7.31
C VAL A 503 15.83 -13.41 8.66
N MET A 504 16.98 -13.07 9.24
CA MET A 504 17.05 -12.37 10.53
C MET A 504 16.36 -11.00 10.51
N LEU A 505 16.37 -10.27 9.39
CA LEU A 505 15.58 -9.04 9.21
C LEU A 505 14.09 -9.32 9.25
N LEU A 506 13.63 -10.29 8.44
CA LEU A 506 12.23 -10.62 8.24
C LEU A 506 11.57 -11.30 9.45
N GLU A 507 12.30 -12.07 10.23
CA GLU A 507 11.86 -12.56 11.54
C GLU A 507 11.53 -11.39 12.49
N SER A 508 12.31 -10.32 12.42
CA SER A 508 12.05 -9.07 13.15
C SER A 508 11.32 -8.00 12.33
N ALA A 509 10.69 -8.34 11.19
CA ALA A 509 9.98 -7.33 10.39
C ALA A 509 8.79 -6.76 11.15
N GLU A 510 8.08 -7.58 11.93
CA GLU A 510 7.06 -7.08 12.87
C GLU A 510 7.64 -6.07 13.84
N ASP A 511 8.79 -6.37 14.45
CA ASP A 511 9.39 -5.54 15.49
C ASP A 511 10.03 -4.26 14.93
N THR A 512 10.56 -4.34 13.70
CA THR A 512 11.09 -3.19 12.96
C THR A 512 9.96 -2.24 12.54
N ALA A 513 8.80 -2.77 12.15
CA ALA A 513 7.61 -2.00 11.83
C ALA A 513 6.97 -1.27 13.04
N LEU A 514 7.42 -1.56 14.27
CA LEU A 514 7.03 -0.83 15.48
C LEU A 514 7.82 0.49 15.59
N ASP A 515 9.07 0.49 15.17
CA ASP A 515 9.96 1.64 15.29
C ASP A 515 10.02 2.48 14.00
N ILE A 516 9.71 1.87 12.85
CA ILE A 516 9.80 2.48 11.52
C ILE A 516 8.51 2.20 10.75
N LEU A 517 7.76 3.26 10.40
CA LEU A 517 6.56 3.15 9.58
C LEU A 517 6.92 2.65 8.16
N ASP A 518 6.02 1.88 7.54
CA ASP A 518 6.22 1.27 6.22
C ASP A 518 7.45 0.33 6.09
N ALA A 519 8.03 -0.12 7.20
CA ALA A 519 9.19 -1.03 7.21
C ALA A 519 8.97 -2.32 6.40
N SER A 520 7.76 -2.87 6.33
CA SER A 520 7.46 -4.02 5.47
C SER A 520 7.57 -3.68 3.98
N THR A 521 7.12 -2.50 3.57
CA THR A 521 7.25 -2.02 2.18
C THR A 521 8.71 -1.77 1.82
N GLU A 522 9.45 -1.13 2.73
CA GLU A 522 10.87 -0.82 2.53
C GLU A 522 11.76 -2.08 2.55
N LEU A 523 11.47 -3.05 3.43
CA LEU A 523 12.14 -4.37 3.43
C LEU A 523 11.82 -5.17 2.16
N ALA A 524 10.60 -5.04 1.62
CA ALA A 524 10.26 -5.64 0.32
C ALA A 524 11.02 -4.96 -0.83
N LEU A 525 11.24 -3.64 -0.76
CA LEU A 525 12.10 -2.92 -1.69
C LEU A 525 13.56 -3.38 -1.57
N PHE A 526 14.12 -3.57 -0.37
CA PHE A 526 15.47 -4.13 -0.18
C PHE A 526 15.60 -5.55 -0.74
N LEU A 527 14.63 -6.44 -0.53
CA LEU A 527 14.63 -7.78 -1.12
C LEU A 527 14.53 -7.75 -2.64
N ALA A 528 13.65 -6.89 -3.17
CA ALA A 528 13.47 -6.74 -4.61
C ALA A 528 14.71 -6.12 -5.27
N ARG A 529 15.32 -5.12 -4.63
CA ARG A 529 16.57 -4.47 -5.05
C ARG A 529 17.74 -5.45 -5.05
N ALA A 530 17.92 -6.24 -3.99
CA ALA A 530 18.94 -7.28 -3.90
C ALA A 530 18.81 -8.36 -5.00
N VAL A 531 17.59 -8.64 -5.48
CA VAL A 531 17.38 -9.53 -6.65
C VAL A 531 17.70 -8.84 -7.98
N ILE A 532 17.50 -7.52 -8.10
CA ILE A 532 17.83 -6.75 -9.30
C ILE A 532 19.33 -6.45 -9.42
N ASP A 533 20.05 -6.35 -8.29
CA ASP A 533 21.51 -6.17 -8.24
C ASP A 533 22.29 -7.52 -8.24
N ASP A 534 21.63 -8.63 -8.59
CA ASP A 534 22.20 -9.99 -8.63
C ASP A 534 22.81 -10.53 -7.30
N VAL A 535 22.57 -9.84 -6.17
CA VAL A 535 22.99 -10.24 -4.82
C VAL A 535 22.20 -11.47 -4.33
N LEU A 536 20.93 -11.58 -4.74
CA LEU A 536 20.05 -12.73 -4.50
C LEU A 536 19.49 -13.25 -5.83
N ALA A 537 19.48 -14.56 -6.04
CA ALA A 537 18.69 -15.14 -7.11
C ALA A 537 17.20 -15.17 -6.73
N PRO A 538 16.25 -15.13 -7.70
CA PRO A 538 14.82 -15.25 -7.39
C PRO A 538 14.46 -16.50 -6.57
N LEU A 539 15.21 -17.60 -6.75
CA LEU A 539 15.06 -18.85 -5.99
C LEU A 539 15.43 -18.70 -4.49
N ASN A 540 16.32 -17.77 -4.13
CA ASN A 540 16.63 -17.52 -2.73
C ASN A 540 15.44 -16.90 -1.99
N LEU A 541 14.49 -16.24 -2.67
CA LEU A 541 13.24 -15.80 -2.05
C LEU A 541 12.35 -16.97 -1.61
N ASP A 542 12.45 -18.14 -2.24
CA ASP A 542 11.79 -19.37 -1.78
C ASP A 542 12.53 -19.99 -0.59
N GLU A 543 13.87 -19.93 -0.60
CA GLU A 543 14.69 -20.38 0.53
C GLU A 543 14.43 -19.56 1.80
N ILE A 544 14.48 -18.22 1.70
CA ILE A 544 14.16 -17.29 2.79
C ILE A 544 12.74 -17.55 3.29
N ALA A 545 11.75 -17.68 2.39
CA ALA A 545 10.37 -17.98 2.77
C ALA A 545 10.22 -19.34 3.49
N SER A 546 11.03 -20.34 3.13
CA SER A 546 11.03 -21.66 3.77
C SER A 546 11.64 -21.69 5.17
N LYS A 547 12.53 -20.73 5.47
CA LYS A 547 13.16 -20.53 6.79
C LYS A 547 12.26 -19.74 7.76
N LEU A 548 11.27 -19.00 7.26
CA LEU A 548 10.34 -18.21 8.08
C LEU A 548 9.11 -18.99 8.56
N SER A 549 8.49 -18.53 9.64
CA SER A 549 7.21 -19.07 10.12
C SER A 549 6.06 -18.74 9.17
N PRO A 550 5.13 -19.68 8.90
CA PRO A 550 3.99 -19.41 8.03
C PRO A 550 3.06 -18.33 8.62
N ASN A 551 2.63 -17.40 7.77
CA ASN A 551 1.76 -16.25 8.09
C ASN A 551 2.37 -15.13 8.96
N CYS A 552 3.70 -15.01 9.07
CA CYS A 552 4.34 -13.83 9.65
C CYS A 552 4.41 -12.63 8.67
N SER A 553 4.61 -11.41 9.18
CA SER A 553 4.79 -10.21 8.32
C SER A 553 5.96 -10.34 7.34
N GLY A 554 7.01 -11.08 7.70
CA GLY A 554 8.12 -11.39 6.82
C GLY A 554 7.71 -12.20 5.58
N SER A 555 6.77 -13.13 5.73
CA SER A 555 6.24 -13.91 4.60
C SER A 555 5.41 -13.06 3.63
N GLU A 556 4.66 -12.07 4.15
CA GLU A 556 3.94 -11.09 3.34
C GLU A 556 4.88 -10.10 2.65
N THR A 557 5.94 -9.69 3.34
CA THR A 557 7.04 -8.87 2.80
C THR A 557 7.70 -9.54 1.59
N ILE A 558 7.94 -10.86 1.64
CA ILE A 558 8.42 -11.63 0.48
C ILE A 558 7.38 -11.68 -0.64
N ARG A 559 6.09 -11.83 -0.31
CA ARG A 559 5.00 -11.83 -1.32
C ARG A 559 4.94 -10.50 -2.07
N MET A 560 5.09 -9.39 -1.34
CA MET A 560 5.19 -8.05 -1.90
C MET A 560 6.47 -7.86 -2.74
N ALA A 561 7.64 -8.29 -2.26
CA ALA A 561 8.89 -8.24 -3.02
C ALA A 561 8.78 -8.99 -4.36
N ARG A 562 8.16 -10.19 -4.37
CA ARG A 562 7.88 -10.94 -5.60
C ARG A 562 6.98 -10.16 -6.55
N SER A 563 5.89 -9.56 -6.03
CA SER A 563 5.00 -8.72 -6.83
C SER A 563 5.75 -7.56 -7.50
N LEU A 564 6.60 -6.87 -6.73
CA LEU A 564 7.45 -5.77 -7.20
C LEU A 564 8.42 -6.22 -8.31
N ILE A 565 9.09 -7.37 -8.16
CA ILE A 565 10.00 -7.94 -9.18
C ILE A 565 9.24 -8.34 -10.46
N THR A 566 8.00 -8.84 -10.34
CA THR A 566 7.19 -9.26 -11.50
C THR A 566 6.49 -8.12 -12.25
N ALA A 567 6.50 -6.90 -11.70
CA ALA A 567 5.82 -5.76 -12.30
C ALA A 567 6.44 -5.32 -13.64
N ARG A 568 5.64 -4.67 -14.50
CA ARG A 568 6.16 -4.11 -15.76
C ARG A 568 7.23 -3.04 -15.44
N HIS A 569 8.38 -3.15 -16.11
CA HIS A 569 9.57 -2.32 -15.87
C HIS A 569 10.17 -2.39 -14.45
N ALA A 570 9.90 -3.47 -13.70
CA ALA A 570 10.38 -3.69 -12.33
C ALA A 570 11.87 -3.36 -12.15
N GLY A 571 12.76 -3.88 -12.99
CA GLY A 571 14.20 -3.63 -12.86
C GLY A 571 14.57 -2.15 -12.89
N GLU A 572 13.98 -1.34 -13.78
CA GLU A 572 14.27 0.10 -13.85
C GLU A 572 13.59 0.91 -12.75
N ARG A 573 12.40 0.48 -12.28
CA ARG A 573 11.72 1.09 -11.13
C ARG A 573 12.46 0.81 -9.82
N LEU A 574 12.91 -0.43 -9.62
CA LEU A 574 13.64 -0.87 -8.43
C LEU A 574 15.06 -0.29 -8.39
N LEU A 575 15.74 -0.15 -9.53
CA LEU A 575 17.00 0.63 -9.65
C LEU A 575 16.86 2.12 -9.26
N ARG A 576 15.65 2.59 -8.94
CA ARG A 576 15.34 3.98 -8.59
C ARG A 576 14.38 4.10 -7.41
N CYS A 577 14.11 3.02 -6.65
CA CYS A 577 13.06 3.03 -5.63
C CYS A 577 13.31 4.03 -4.49
N TRP A 578 14.58 4.37 -4.25
CA TRP A 578 15.00 5.39 -3.29
C TRP A 578 15.55 6.67 -3.97
N GLY A 579 15.25 6.86 -5.26
CA GLY A 579 15.84 7.91 -6.08
C GLY A 579 17.31 7.64 -6.41
N GLY A 580 17.99 8.62 -7.01
CA GLY A 580 19.43 8.53 -7.22
C GLY A 580 20.19 8.83 -5.93
N GLY A 581 21.16 7.98 -5.56
CA GLY A 581 21.86 7.97 -4.26
C GLY A 581 22.59 9.25 -3.83
N THR A 582 22.57 10.31 -4.64
CA THR A 582 23.07 11.65 -4.30
C THR A 582 21.98 12.64 -3.87
N GLY A 583 20.69 12.26 -3.90
CA GLY A 583 19.56 13.08 -3.44
C GLY A 583 19.09 14.18 -4.40
N TRP A 584 19.43 14.08 -5.69
CA TRP A 584 19.04 15.05 -6.73
C TRP A 584 17.66 14.70 -7.29
N ALA A 585 16.85 15.71 -7.63
CA ALA A 585 15.72 15.47 -8.52
C ALA A 585 16.26 15.04 -9.90
N VAL A 586 15.51 14.19 -10.61
CA VAL A 586 15.93 13.66 -11.92
C VAL A 586 16.17 14.82 -12.92
N GLU A 587 15.43 15.92 -12.77
CA GLU A 587 15.54 17.08 -13.66
C GLU A 587 16.79 17.91 -13.34
N ASP A 588 17.16 18.07 -12.06
CA ASP A 588 18.43 18.70 -11.66
C ASP A 588 19.63 17.88 -12.17
N ALA A 589 19.54 16.55 -12.15
CA ALA A 589 20.56 15.66 -12.70
C ALA A 589 20.66 15.78 -14.23
N LYS A 590 19.52 15.84 -14.96
CA LYS A 590 19.47 16.10 -16.41
C LYS A 590 20.07 17.46 -16.77
N ASP A 591 19.86 18.48 -15.95
CA ASP A 591 20.41 19.83 -16.10
C ASP A 591 21.92 19.86 -15.87
N LYS A 592 22.40 19.17 -14.84
CA LYS A 592 23.83 19.07 -14.52
C LYS A 592 24.59 18.28 -15.60
N ILE A 593 24.00 17.20 -16.11
CA ILE A 593 24.51 16.47 -17.29
C ILE A 593 24.53 17.37 -18.53
N MET A 594 23.50 18.20 -18.74
CA MET A 594 23.47 19.12 -19.89
C MET A 594 24.63 20.13 -19.81
N LYS A 595 24.78 20.80 -18.67
CA LYS A 595 25.84 21.80 -18.42
C LYS A 595 27.24 21.19 -18.59
N LEU A 596 27.46 19.98 -18.07
CA LEU A 596 28.70 19.22 -18.25
C LEU A 596 29.04 18.97 -19.73
N LEU A 597 28.04 18.55 -20.52
CA LEU A 597 28.24 18.29 -21.94
C LEU A 597 28.46 19.60 -22.71
N GLU A 598 27.74 20.67 -22.39
CA GLU A 598 27.92 22.01 -22.99
C GLU A 598 29.31 22.60 -22.69
N GLU A 599 29.83 22.43 -21.47
CA GLU A 599 31.18 22.86 -21.08
C GLU A 599 32.27 22.10 -21.83
N TYR A 600 32.15 20.77 -21.90
CA TYR A 600 33.05 19.94 -22.71
C TYR A 600 33.01 20.32 -24.20
N GLU A 601 31.81 20.55 -24.76
CA GLU A 601 31.59 21.02 -26.12
C GLU A 601 32.31 22.34 -26.40
N SER A 602 32.15 23.30 -25.47
CA SER A 602 32.68 24.66 -25.55
C SER A 602 34.21 24.77 -25.43
N GLY A 603 34.89 23.70 -24.98
CA GLY A 603 36.35 23.66 -24.88
C GLY A 603 36.93 22.81 -23.74
N GLY A 604 36.08 22.23 -22.88
CA GLY A 604 36.51 21.43 -21.74
C GLY A 604 37.35 20.19 -22.10
N VAL A 605 38.04 19.66 -21.08
CA VAL A 605 38.98 18.54 -21.21
C VAL A 605 38.26 17.21 -20.95
N VAL A 606 38.60 16.15 -21.70
CA VAL A 606 37.96 14.83 -21.55
C VAL A 606 38.07 14.30 -20.12
N ALA A 607 39.26 14.37 -19.51
CA ALA A 607 39.48 13.89 -18.15
C ALA A 607 38.63 14.60 -17.09
N GLU A 608 38.34 15.89 -17.30
CA GLU A 608 37.48 16.70 -16.44
C GLU A 608 36.01 16.30 -16.62
N ALA A 609 35.55 16.13 -17.86
CA ALA A 609 34.20 15.62 -18.14
C ALA A 609 33.99 14.20 -17.58
N CYS A 610 34.97 13.29 -17.73
CA CYS A 610 34.94 11.96 -17.13
C CYS A 610 34.95 12.02 -15.60
N GLN A 611 35.71 12.93 -14.99
CA GLN A 611 35.68 13.12 -13.54
C GLN A 611 34.33 13.66 -13.06
N CYS A 612 33.77 14.67 -13.72
CA CYS A 612 32.45 15.18 -13.35
C CYS A 612 31.33 14.14 -13.58
N ILE A 613 31.47 13.21 -14.53
CA ILE A 613 30.58 12.05 -14.66
C ILE A 613 30.76 11.06 -13.49
N ARG A 614 31.98 10.84 -12.99
CA ARG A 614 32.20 10.11 -11.71
C ARG A 614 31.54 10.83 -10.54
N ASP A 615 31.74 12.14 -10.43
CA ASP A 615 31.23 12.99 -9.34
C ASP A 615 29.69 13.17 -9.36
N LEU A 616 29.00 12.75 -10.42
CA LEU A 616 27.54 12.63 -10.42
C LEU A 616 27.05 11.48 -9.52
N GLY A 617 27.85 10.43 -9.30
CA GLY A 617 27.49 9.28 -8.45
C GLY A 617 26.31 8.45 -8.97
N MET A 618 25.98 8.52 -10.27
CA MET A 618 24.78 7.91 -10.84
C MET A 618 25.08 6.95 -12.02
N PRO A 619 25.87 5.87 -11.83
CA PRO A 619 26.28 4.97 -12.92
C PRO A 619 25.10 4.30 -13.65
N PHE A 620 23.98 4.07 -12.95
CA PHE A 620 22.74 3.55 -13.54
C PHE A 620 22.03 4.55 -14.47
N PHE A 621 22.32 5.86 -14.35
CA PHE A 621 21.74 6.96 -15.12
C PHE A 621 22.65 7.43 -16.27
N ASN A 622 23.83 6.83 -16.45
CA ASN A 622 24.78 7.20 -17.49
C ASN A 622 24.23 7.06 -18.92
N HIS A 623 23.18 6.27 -19.14
CA HIS A 623 22.42 6.25 -20.38
C HIS A 623 21.74 7.60 -20.74
N GLU A 624 21.48 8.49 -19.78
CA GLU A 624 21.05 9.88 -20.05
C GLU A 624 22.23 10.75 -20.54
N VAL A 625 23.45 10.53 -20.03
CA VAL A 625 24.69 11.14 -20.56
C VAL A 625 24.88 10.72 -22.02
N VAL A 626 24.74 9.42 -22.32
CA VAL A 626 24.77 8.88 -23.69
C VAL A 626 23.68 9.52 -24.56
N LYS A 627 22.43 9.57 -24.09
CA LYS A 627 21.30 10.17 -24.82
C LYS A 627 21.58 11.64 -25.17
N LYS A 628 21.92 12.47 -24.17
CA LYS A 628 22.18 13.91 -24.35
C LYS A 628 23.43 14.16 -25.21
N ALA A 629 24.50 13.38 -25.05
CA ALA A 629 25.70 13.50 -25.88
C ALA A 629 25.42 13.18 -27.36
N LEU A 630 24.62 12.14 -27.64
CA LEU A 630 24.21 11.79 -29.01
C LEU A 630 23.29 12.86 -29.63
N VAL A 631 22.30 13.36 -28.88
CA VAL A 631 21.42 14.44 -29.34
C VAL A 631 22.23 15.71 -29.64
N MET A 632 23.13 16.11 -28.72
CA MET A 632 24.02 17.26 -28.92
C MET A 632 24.97 17.09 -30.12
N ALA A 633 25.48 15.88 -30.34
CA ALA A 633 26.26 15.56 -31.54
C ALA A 633 25.42 15.70 -32.83
N MET A 634 24.17 15.22 -32.82
CA MET A 634 23.23 15.32 -33.94
C MET A 634 22.81 16.76 -34.24
N GLU A 635 22.59 17.58 -33.21
CA GLU A 635 22.27 19.01 -33.32
C GLU A 635 23.46 19.81 -33.88
N LYS A 636 24.59 19.77 -33.16
CA LYS A 636 25.76 20.63 -33.42
C LYS A 636 26.72 20.09 -34.48
N LYS A 637 26.52 18.86 -34.95
CA LYS A 637 27.46 18.09 -35.81
C LYS A 637 28.86 17.99 -35.19
N ASN A 638 28.93 17.77 -33.89
CA ASN A 638 30.18 17.77 -33.14
C ASN A 638 30.58 16.34 -32.72
N ASP A 639 31.54 15.77 -33.44
CA ASP A 639 32.03 14.41 -33.19
C ASP A 639 32.83 14.27 -31.89
N ARG A 640 33.23 15.38 -31.23
CA ARG A 640 33.92 15.33 -29.91
C ARG A 640 33.09 14.60 -28.84
N MET A 641 31.76 14.60 -28.97
CA MET A 641 30.88 13.83 -28.07
C MET A 641 31.11 12.32 -28.20
N LEU A 642 31.48 11.82 -29.38
CA LEU A 642 31.87 10.42 -29.56
C LEU A 642 33.23 10.13 -28.93
N ASP A 643 34.17 11.08 -28.95
CA ASP A 643 35.47 10.93 -28.29
C ASP A 643 35.31 10.85 -26.76
N LEU A 644 34.42 11.67 -26.17
CA LEU A 644 34.05 11.56 -24.75
C LEU A 644 33.41 10.21 -24.43
N LEU A 645 32.43 9.77 -25.24
CA LEU A 645 31.79 8.46 -25.03
C LEU A 645 32.77 7.29 -25.22
N GLN A 646 33.77 7.42 -26.10
CA GLN A 646 34.84 6.42 -26.26
C GLN A 646 35.70 6.32 -24.99
N VAL A 647 36.17 7.45 -24.45
CA VAL A 647 37.01 7.42 -23.24
C VAL A 647 36.21 6.97 -22.02
N CYS A 648 34.96 7.39 -21.89
CA CYS A 648 34.04 6.89 -20.87
C CYS A 648 33.77 5.37 -20.99
N PHE A 649 33.79 4.82 -22.21
CA PHE A 649 33.67 3.38 -22.44
C PHE A 649 34.96 2.64 -22.08
N ASP A 650 36.11 3.15 -22.53
CA ASP A 650 37.42 2.54 -22.34
C ASP A 650 37.88 2.60 -20.86
N GLU A 651 37.47 3.62 -20.10
CA GLU A 651 37.64 3.70 -18.64
C GLU A 651 36.60 2.86 -17.85
N GLY A 652 35.65 2.21 -18.51
CA GLY A 652 34.57 1.44 -17.88
C GLY A 652 33.49 2.30 -17.18
N LEU A 653 33.60 3.63 -17.25
CA LEU A 653 32.69 4.60 -16.63
C LEU A 653 31.26 4.52 -17.21
N ILE A 654 31.12 4.17 -18.49
CA ILE A 654 29.83 3.90 -19.13
C ILE A 654 29.85 2.50 -19.73
N THR A 655 29.04 1.60 -19.17
CA THR A 655 28.98 0.19 -19.59
C THR A 655 28.25 0.02 -20.93
N ILE A 656 28.47 -1.12 -21.61
CA ILE A 656 27.76 -1.52 -22.85
C ILE A 656 26.23 -1.43 -22.67
N ASN A 657 25.72 -1.78 -21.49
CA ASN A 657 24.29 -1.70 -21.17
C ASN A 657 23.79 -0.24 -21.12
N GLN A 658 24.55 0.67 -20.51
CA GLN A 658 24.21 2.10 -20.45
C GLN A 658 24.30 2.77 -21.84
N LEU A 659 25.32 2.41 -22.64
CA LEU A 659 25.41 2.80 -24.06
C LEU A 659 24.19 2.30 -24.84
N SER A 660 23.89 1.01 -24.79
CA SER A 660 22.74 0.41 -25.49
C SER A 660 21.42 1.07 -25.12
N LYS A 661 21.16 1.30 -23.82
CA LYS A 661 19.97 2.02 -23.33
C LYS A 661 19.90 3.46 -23.84
N GLY A 662 21.03 4.17 -23.86
CA GLY A 662 21.12 5.54 -24.39
C GLY A 662 20.77 5.61 -25.88
N PHE A 663 21.35 4.71 -26.69
CA PHE A 663 21.02 4.59 -28.12
C PHE A 663 19.55 4.21 -28.34
N THR A 664 18.97 3.29 -27.56
CA THR A 664 17.54 2.95 -27.63
C THR A 664 16.68 4.18 -27.36
N ARG A 665 16.97 4.96 -26.30
CA ARG A 665 16.18 6.16 -25.96
C ARG A 665 16.30 7.30 -26.99
N VAL A 666 17.34 7.33 -27.82
CA VAL A 666 17.42 8.24 -28.99
C VAL A 666 16.65 7.67 -30.17
N LYS A 667 16.68 6.36 -30.39
CA LYS A 667 15.90 5.65 -31.43
C LYS A 667 14.38 5.79 -31.20
N ASP A 668 13.93 5.67 -29.97
CA ASP A 668 12.51 5.71 -29.61
C ASP A 668 11.95 7.15 -29.70
N GLY A 669 12.77 8.17 -29.41
CA GLY A 669 12.44 9.58 -29.59
C GLY A 669 12.82 10.18 -30.95
N LEU A 670 13.18 9.35 -31.94
CA LEU A 670 13.77 9.79 -33.20
C LEU A 670 12.78 10.57 -34.09
N ASP A 671 11.48 10.28 -33.98
CA ASP A 671 10.43 10.96 -34.73
C ASP A 671 10.19 12.39 -34.22
N ASP A 672 10.20 12.59 -32.89
CA ASP A 672 10.15 13.93 -32.29
C ASP A 672 11.43 14.73 -32.60
N LEU A 673 12.60 14.10 -32.44
CA LEU A 673 13.90 14.72 -32.77
C LEU A 673 14.02 15.10 -34.25
N ALA A 674 13.26 14.46 -35.16
CA ALA A 674 13.24 14.81 -36.58
C ALA A 674 12.45 16.09 -36.89
N LEU A 675 11.67 16.61 -35.93
CA LEU A 675 11.00 17.92 -36.05
C LEU A 675 11.99 19.07 -35.88
N ASP A 676 12.93 18.93 -34.93
CA ASP A 676 13.92 19.96 -34.59
C ASP A 676 15.26 19.78 -35.33
N ILE A 677 15.68 18.53 -35.60
CA ILE A 677 16.98 18.21 -36.18
C ILE A 677 16.82 17.74 -37.65
N PRO A 678 17.23 18.54 -38.65
CA PRO A 678 17.19 18.09 -40.03
C PRO A 678 18.12 16.89 -40.24
N ASN A 679 17.58 15.89 -40.95
CA ASN A 679 18.19 14.58 -41.23
C ASN A 679 18.56 13.79 -39.95
N ALA A 680 17.78 13.90 -38.87
CA ALA A 680 17.98 13.14 -37.62
C ALA A 680 18.19 11.64 -37.86
N LYS A 681 17.35 11.02 -38.72
CA LYS A 681 17.39 9.58 -39.00
C LYS A 681 18.70 9.14 -39.68
N ASP A 682 19.22 9.94 -40.61
CA ASP A 682 20.49 9.66 -41.30
C ASP A 682 21.69 9.81 -40.34
N LYS A 683 21.70 10.88 -39.53
CA LYS A 683 22.74 11.12 -38.51
C LYS A 683 22.77 10.02 -37.45
N PHE A 684 21.60 9.62 -36.96
CA PHE A 684 21.50 8.52 -35.99
C PHE A 684 21.98 7.19 -36.58
N SER A 685 21.67 6.92 -37.85
CA SER A 685 22.15 5.72 -38.56
C SER A 685 23.69 5.70 -38.70
N PHE A 686 24.31 6.86 -38.97
CA PHE A 686 25.77 7.00 -38.97
C PHE A 686 26.38 6.72 -37.58
N TYR A 687 25.80 7.27 -36.51
CA TYR A 687 26.28 7.04 -35.15
C TYR A 687 26.05 5.60 -34.66
N MET A 688 24.98 4.94 -35.11
CA MET A 688 24.75 3.49 -34.92
C MET A 688 25.86 2.65 -35.56
N GLU A 689 26.20 2.92 -36.82
CA GLU A 689 27.32 2.23 -37.49
C GLU A 689 28.67 2.48 -36.79
N TYR A 690 28.92 3.71 -36.32
CA TYR A 690 30.13 4.04 -35.56
C TYR A 690 30.19 3.22 -34.27
N ALA A 691 29.10 3.21 -33.50
CA ALA A 691 29.00 2.49 -32.22
C ALA A 691 29.16 0.97 -32.38
N GLN A 692 28.63 0.38 -33.46
CA GLN A 692 28.87 -1.03 -33.80
C GLN A 692 30.34 -1.30 -34.15
N LYS A 693 31.00 -0.42 -34.92
CA LYS A 693 32.44 -0.53 -35.25
C LYS A 693 33.34 -0.36 -34.02
N LYS A 694 32.90 0.37 -32.98
CA LYS A 694 33.60 0.55 -31.71
C LYS A 694 33.25 -0.48 -30.63
N GLY A 695 32.32 -1.41 -30.89
CA GLY A 695 31.90 -2.43 -29.92
C GLY A 695 30.98 -1.93 -28.80
N TRP A 696 30.45 -0.71 -28.90
CA TRP A 696 29.51 -0.13 -27.94
C TRP A 696 28.11 -0.76 -28.03
N LEU A 697 27.77 -1.30 -29.20
CA LEU A 697 26.48 -1.95 -29.49
C LEU A 697 26.71 -3.33 -30.10
N LEU A 698 25.89 -4.29 -29.70
CA LEU A 698 25.85 -5.62 -30.34
C LEU A 698 25.34 -5.51 -31.78
N THR A 699 25.86 -6.33 -32.68
CA THR A 699 25.47 -6.37 -34.11
C THR A 699 24.00 -6.71 -34.35
N SER A 700 23.30 -7.30 -33.36
CA SER A 700 21.86 -7.58 -33.38
C SER A 700 20.97 -6.36 -33.14
N PHE A 701 21.52 -5.24 -32.66
CA PHE A 701 20.76 -4.03 -32.28
C PHE A 701 20.02 -3.36 -33.46
N GLY A 702 20.38 -3.72 -34.70
CA GLY A 702 19.72 -3.26 -35.94
C GLY A 702 18.65 -4.20 -36.51
N SER A 703 18.49 -5.45 -36.04
CA SER A 703 17.60 -6.44 -36.66
C SER A 703 16.37 -6.76 -35.80
N SER A 704 15.36 -5.91 -35.86
CA SER A 704 14.00 -6.24 -35.44
C SER A 704 12.98 -5.50 -36.30
N ALA A 705 11.85 -6.13 -36.59
CA ALA A 705 10.79 -5.71 -37.52
C ALA A 705 11.14 -5.70 -39.03
N MET A 706 11.29 -6.89 -39.62
CA MET A 706 10.54 -7.16 -40.86
C MET A 706 9.30 -7.97 -40.46
N GLU A 707 8.12 -7.50 -40.86
CA GLU A 707 6.87 -8.24 -40.67
C GLU A 707 6.94 -9.61 -41.37
N ALA A 708 6.61 -10.67 -40.65
CA ALA A 708 6.28 -11.94 -41.30
C ALA A 708 4.90 -11.78 -41.97
N PRO A 709 4.77 -12.07 -43.28
CA PRO A 709 3.47 -11.95 -43.95
C PRO A 709 2.48 -12.99 -43.37
N PRO A 710 1.17 -12.67 -43.32
CA PRO A 710 0.18 -13.57 -42.77
C PRO A 710 0.13 -14.87 -43.58
N ILE A 711 0.20 -16.00 -42.88
CA ILE A 711 0.07 -17.33 -43.47
C ILE A 711 -1.36 -17.46 -44.01
N ALA A 712 -1.50 -17.46 -45.33
CA ALA A 712 -2.78 -17.75 -45.98
C ALA A 712 -3.14 -19.23 -45.74
N THR A 713 -4.15 -19.47 -44.92
CA THR A 713 -4.81 -20.78 -44.81
C THR A 713 -5.57 -21.05 -46.10
N ALA A 714 -5.00 -21.89 -46.97
CA ALA A 714 -5.68 -22.39 -48.15
C ALA A 714 -6.45 -23.69 -47.82
N SER A 715 -7.75 -23.65 -48.12
CA SER A 715 -8.67 -24.77 -48.40
C SER A 715 -8.69 -25.98 -47.45
#